data_AF-A0A3N2JYT3-F1
#
_entry.id   AF-A0A3N2JYT3-F1
#
_cell.length_a   1.000
_cell.length_b   1.000
_cell.length_c   1.000
_cell.angle_alpha   90.00
_cell.angle_beta   90.00
_cell.angle_gamma   90.00
#
_symmetry.space_group_name_H-M   'P 1'
#
loop_
_entity.id
_entity.type
_entity.pdbx_description
1 polymer ?
#
loop_
_entity_poly.entity_id
_entity_poly.type
_entity_poly.pdbx_seq_one_letter_code
_entity_poly.pdbx_strand_id
1 'polypeptide(L)'
;MSRIEAVRRFAAEHLPESAKARLRAAAASLTTAAPAPAAPAVPAAHAAQGVPDDRGPDLIELLGTGTSLEDAAWEVTTDLLDRRDLANARSFTDSLALHAPTSELGHLLRGVVAASEKKHALALYHFDLSAREPVLRRASQQYVTSLFAVDPARGLAETRDLVQGTDLPAATWWEVLRHTFTADERELSSAVLDRLEDAYRRDPQAWTLGERKIPWVRRWIDRERRKPAPAAPEGRVPFAIMDYGQPDRSWASQNIGDYIQTLASLGHVVRHQGLRFHGEQDDVVDLVNELQGRVRPELQLEGADADVQLYTLDRDASTYQEFPEGTWALTFGWFMHPLFNLDGAFDLPLHPAVRPIFVSFHCNKRSLLTPDVLAYLREHGPIGCRDWTTVDLLLSLDVPAFFSGCLTTTVNTVFPNLTEPAPKGTVYVDVVRSTVPEGVENVPQKIPAIKTRSFTRNMHDAMDLLEGYRRNYTDVITMRLHCYLPATSIGMNVRFEPKSNADVRFAGLAPLDAQQFEAIRTPMRDRLQPVIEAIFAKKSEDEVYALWREVNADDVRIARERHARPAQIDPRGADVAAAMRAVETVAPSATAGAVDVVLTPTAGQLAHLEPLLRSIGAHSSRPVTAWIVRTAGTAPSIAVDGVDVRWVDASRVPTKGLPRRDAARAALAELVPVDRAVVLPVDAFVAGDVAELLGTDLAGNLVAARTTTRAGTSGFGLLYAAGKKLDRAPDKAFELYRQMHAAHTFDFDAFDTGVMVVELAAMRSQDAAARMLGAMLAFRLGDREAYHWLVGRGRVGLEPAWAHVPTREKPDDGETKLWYWADANKPWERRYVPGASLWASAQQS
;
A
#
# COMPACT_ATOMS: atom_id res chain seq x y z
N MET A 1 -13.14 -6.36 38.10
CA MET A 1 -13.58 -4.94 38.12
C MET A 1 -13.80 -4.48 36.69
N SER A 2 -15.06 -4.21 36.33
CA SER A 2 -15.40 -3.88 34.95
C SER A 2 -14.93 -2.46 34.60
N ARG A 3 -14.65 -2.22 33.31
CA ARG A 3 -14.27 -0.90 32.76
C ARG A 3 -15.24 0.22 33.18
N ILE A 4 -16.48 -0.13 33.51
CA ILE A 4 -17.55 0.78 33.96
C ILE A 4 -17.32 1.26 35.40
N GLU A 5 -16.82 0.42 36.30
CA GLU A 5 -16.52 0.83 37.69
C GLU A 5 -15.32 1.77 37.77
N ALA A 6 -14.29 1.54 36.93
CA ALA A 6 -13.13 2.43 36.85
C ALA A 6 -13.51 3.82 36.33
N VAL A 7 -14.43 3.89 35.35
CA VAL A 7 -14.95 5.16 34.82
C VAL A 7 -15.82 5.88 35.85
N ARG A 8 -16.66 5.16 36.61
CA ARG A 8 -17.48 5.75 37.67
C ARG A 8 -16.64 6.31 38.81
N ARG A 9 -15.58 5.60 39.22
CA ARG A 9 -14.67 6.08 40.27
C ARG A 9 -13.83 7.27 39.82
N PHE A 10 -13.31 7.24 38.59
CA PHE A 10 -12.60 8.39 38.01
C PHE A 10 -13.49 9.63 37.91
N ALA A 11 -14.75 9.47 37.47
CA ALA A 11 -15.73 10.55 37.40
C ALA A 11 -16.09 11.11 38.79
N ALA A 12 -16.12 10.26 39.84
CA ALA A 12 -16.39 10.70 41.21
C ALA A 12 -15.23 11.50 41.81
N GLU A 13 -13.99 11.11 41.54
CA GLU A 13 -12.79 11.69 42.13
C GLU A 13 -12.30 12.96 41.39
N HIS A 14 -12.49 13.09 40.08
CA HIS A 14 -11.78 14.09 39.26
C HIS A 14 -12.65 15.08 38.48
N LEU A 15 -13.98 14.90 38.43
CA LEU A 15 -14.85 15.88 37.77
C LEU A 15 -15.27 17.02 38.71
N PRO A 16 -15.27 18.28 38.23
CA PRO A 16 -15.83 19.40 38.98
C PRO A 16 -17.33 19.22 39.22
N GLU A 17 -17.85 19.70 40.36
CA GLU A 17 -19.25 19.48 40.76
C GLU A 17 -20.28 20.02 39.75
N SER A 18 -19.94 21.07 39.00
CA SER A 18 -20.78 21.57 37.90
C SER A 18 -20.96 20.55 36.77
N ALA A 19 -19.92 19.76 36.46
CA ALA A 19 -19.98 18.70 35.46
C ALA A 19 -20.71 17.45 35.99
N LYS A 20 -20.51 17.12 37.27
CA LYS A 20 -21.28 16.05 37.95
C LYS A 20 -22.76 16.38 38.05
N ALA A 21 -23.11 17.64 38.32
CA ALA A 21 -24.49 18.12 38.36
C ALA A 21 -25.17 18.04 36.99
N ARG A 22 -24.47 18.39 35.90
CA ARG A 22 -24.98 18.23 34.52
C ARG A 22 -25.20 16.76 34.15
N LEU A 23 -24.30 15.86 34.54
CA LEU A 23 -24.46 14.42 34.30
C LEU A 23 -25.62 13.83 35.12
N ARG A 24 -25.82 14.26 36.36
CA ARG A 24 -27.00 13.87 37.17
C ARG A 24 -28.30 14.42 36.57
N ALA A 25 -28.29 15.65 36.08
CA ALA A 25 -29.45 16.26 35.41
C ALA A 25 -29.82 15.56 34.10
N ALA A 26 -28.82 15.16 33.29
CA ALA A 26 -29.04 14.41 32.06
C ALA A 26 -29.52 12.96 32.31
N ALA A 27 -29.07 12.34 33.40
CA ALA A 27 -29.56 11.02 33.82
C ALA A 27 -30.99 11.09 34.37
N ALA A 28 -31.35 12.16 35.08
CA ALA A 28 -32.71 12.36 35.59
C ALA A 28 -33.72 12.68 34.47
N SER A 29 -33.31 13.34 33.38
CA SER A 29 -34.17 13.60 32.21
C SER A 29 -34.47 12.38 31.35
N LEU A 30 -33.76 11.25 31.57
CA LEU A 30 -34.00 9.98 30.86
C LEU A 30 -34.96 9.04 31.61
N THR A 31 -35.40 9.40 32.82
CA THR A 31 -36.26 8.53 33.67
C THR A 31 -37.70 9.02 33.84
N THR A 32 -38.14 10.04 33.10
CA THR A 32 -39.54 10.52 33.15
C THR A 32 -40.11 10.79 31.76
N ALA A 33 -40.46 9.71 31.04
CA ALA A 33 -41.43 9.76 29.96
C ALA A 33 -42.39 8.57 30.13
N ALA A 34 -43.56 8.85 30.71
CA ALA A 34 -44.72 7.96 30.78
C ALA A 34 -45.49 8.00 29.44
N PRO A 35 -46.32 6.98 29.12
CA PRO A 35 -46.87 6.77 27.79
C PRO A 35 -48.04 7.73 27.49
N ALA A 36 -48.13 8.19 26.24
CA ALA A 36 -49.23 9.03 25.74
C ALA A 36 -50.30 8.20 25.00
N PRO A 37 -51.56 8.68 24.93
CA PRO A 37 -52.77 7.86 24.97
C PRO A 37 -53.34 7.44 23.60
N ALA A 38 -54.27 6.48 23.63
CA ALA A 38 -55.01 5.95 22.48
C ALA A 38 -56.00 6.96 21.88
N ALA A 39 -56.07 6.98 20.54
CA ALA A 39 -57.08 7.69 19.75
C ALA A 39 -57.71 6.71 18.71
N PRO A 40 -58.94 6.98 18.23
CA PRO A 40 -59.96 5.96 17.97
C PRO A 40 -59.95 5.36 16.55
N ALA A 41 -60.62 4.21 16.42
CA ALA A 41 -60.75 3.43 15.18
C ALA A 41 -61.64 4.10 14.11
N VAL A 42 -61.17 4.07 12.86
CA VAL A 42 -61.92 4.36 11.61
C VAL A 42 -61.52 3.27 10.58
N PRO A 43 -62.45 2.74 9.75
CA PRO A 43 -62.44 1.33 9.34
C PRO A 43 -61.68 1.02 8.05
N ALA A 44 -61.46 -0.29 7.87
CA ALA A 44 -60.67 -0.97 6.86
C ALA A 44 -60.91 -0.55 5.39
N ALA A 45 -59.81 -0.24 4.69
CA ALA A 45 -59.66 -0.46 3.24
C ALA A 45 -58.16 -0.50 2.84
N HIS A 46 -57.72 -1.69 2.41
CA HIS A 46 -56.61 -2.04 1.51
C HIS A 46 -55.23 -1.34 1.54
N ALA A 47 -54.22 -2.20 1.77
CA ALA A 47 -52.91 -2.34 1.10
C ALA A 47 -51.69 -2.22 2.04
N ALA A 48 -51.01 -3.36 2.22
CA ALA A 48 -49.85 -3.57 3.06
C ALA A 48 -48.57 -2.98 2.44
N GLN A 49 -47.74 -2.30 3.24
CA GLN A 49 -46.30 -2.12 2.98
C GLN A 49 -45.53 -2.20 4.31
N GLY A 50 -44.70 -3.24 4.43
CA GLY A 50 -43.93 -3.57 5.62
C GLY A 50 -42.57 -2.85 5.70
N VAL A 51 -42.06 -2.77 6.92
CA VAL A 51 -40.69 -2.35 7.28
C VAL A 51 -39.69 -3.39 6.75
N PRO A 52 -38.53 -3.02 6.16
CA PRO A 52 -37.55 -4.01 5.66
C PRO A 52 -36.91 -4.81 6.82
N ASP A 53 -36.85 -6.12 6.69
CA ASP A 53 -36.12 -7.04 7.58
C ASP A 53 -34.61 -6.94 7.28
N ASP A 54 -33.76 -6.77 8.30
CA ASP A 54 -32.28 -6.73 8.20
C ASP A 54 -31.66 -8.13 8.06
N ARG A 55 -32.50 -9.14 7.86
CA ARG A 55 -32.10 -10.50 7.51
C ARG A 55 -31.97 -10.55 5.99
N GLY A 56 -30.75 -10.46 5.48
CA GLY A 56 -30.50 -10.78 4.07
C GLY A 56 -30.91 -12.22 3.73
N PRO A 57 -30.84 -12.61 2.45
CA PRO A 57 -31.46 -13.82 1.91
C PRO A 57 -31.19 -15.06 2.76
N ASP A 58 -32.26 -15.76 3.14
CA ASP A 58 -32.18 -17.05 3.81
C ASP A 58 -32.30 -18.19 2.79
N LEU A 59 -31.37 -19.14 2.86
CA LEU A 59 -31.30 -20.26 1.92
C LEU A 59 -32.60 -21.09 1.93
N ILE A 60 -33.20 -21.30 3.11
CA ILE A 60 -34.42 -22.10 3.25
C ILE A 60 -35.60 -21.34 2.64
N GLU A 61 -35.67 -20.03 2.85
CA GLU A 61 -36.72 -19.18 2.24
C GLU A 61 -36.63 -19.18 0.71
N LEU A 62 -35.43 -19.00 0.13
CA LEU A 62 -35.23 -19.03 -1.32
C LEU A 62 -35.57 -20.39 -1.93
N LEU A 63 -35.15 -21.49 -1.31
CA LEU A 63 -35.54 -22.83 -1.76
C LEU A 63 -37.06 -23.04 -1.62
N GLY A 64 -37.67 -22.48 -0.57
CA GLY A 64 -39.11 -22.53 -0.32
C GLY A 64 -39.95 -21.82 -1.38
N THR A 65 -39.39 -20.84 -2.11
CA THR A 65 -40.05 -20.18 -3.25
C THR A 65 -39.85 -20.90 -4.59
N GLY A 66 -39.12 -22.03 -4.59
CA GLY A 66 -38.80 -22.78 -5.80
C GLY A 66 -37.52 -22.33 -6.52
N THR A 67 -36.73 -21.45 -5.90
CA THR A 67 -35.41 -21.07 -6.42
C THR A 67 -34.49 -22.29 -6.45
N SER A 68 -33.68 -22.43 -7.50
CA SER A 68 -32.72 -23.53 -7.58
C SER A 68 -31.67 -23.42 -6.47
N LEU A 69 -31.07 -24.55 -6.06
CA LEU A 69 -29.98 -24.52 -5.07
C LEU A 69 -28.80 -23.67 -5.55
N GLU A 70 -28.49 -23.71 -6.85
CA GLU A 70 -27.42 -22.89 -7.44
C GLU A 70 -27.69 -21.40 -7.29
N ASP A 71 -28.90 -20.95 -7.64
CA ASP A 71 -29.27 -19.54 -7.58
C ASP A 71 -29.37 -19.07 -6.13
N ALA A 72 -29.96 -19.88 -5.26
CA ALA A 72 -30.09 -19.54 -3.85
C ALA A 72 -28.72 -19.48 -3.15
N ALA A 73 -27.82 -20.42 -3.43
CA ALA A 73 -26.47 -20.40 -2.86
C ALA A 73 -25.62 -19.25 -3.42
N TRP A 74 -25.81 -18.88 -4.70
CA TRP A 74 -25.19 -17.70 -5.30
C TRP A 74 -25.63 -16.43 -4.58
N GLU A 75 -26.94 -16.22 -4.44
CA GLU A 75 -27.53 -15.04 -3.80
C GLU A 75 -27.05 -14.88 -2.35
N VAL A 76 -27.10 -15.95 -1.56
CA VAL A 76 -26.58 -15.98 -0.18
C VAL A 76 -25.08 -15.65 -0.14
N THR A 77 -24.28 -16.21 -1.04
CA THR A 77 -22.83 -15.95 -1.07
C THR A 77 -22.53 -14.51 -1.42
N THR A 78 -23.19 -13.95 -2.44
CA THR A 78 -22.99 -12.55 -2.84
C THR A 78 -23.39 -11.59 -1.75
N ASP A 79 -24.51 -11.85 -1.08
CA ASP A 79 -24.97 -11.02 0.04
C ASP A 79 -23.99 -11.09 1.25
N LEU A 80 -23.45 -12.28 1.58
CA LEU A 80 -22.43 -12.39 2.63
C LEU A 80 -21.16 -11.59 2.27
N LEU A 81 -20.77 -11.57 0.99
CA LEU A 81 -19.64 -10.75 0.53
C LEU A 81 -19.94 -9.26 0.62
N ASP A 82 -21.15 -8.83 0.25
CA ASP A 82 -21.60 -7.44 0.33
C ASP A 82 -21.65 -6.95 1.78
N ARG A 83 -22.12 -7.80 2.70
CA ARG A 83 -22.10 -7.59 4.15
C ARG A 83 -20.71 -7.75 4.78
N ARG A 84 -19.69 -8.14 4.00
CA ARG A 84 -18.31 -8.44 4.42
C ARG A 84 -18.20 -9.52 5.50
N ASP A 85 -19.16 -10.44 5.55
CA ASP A 85 -19.13 -11.59 6.46
C ASP A 85 -18.34 -12.76 5.83
N LEU A 86 -17.04 -12.52 5.68
CA LEU A 86 -16.11 -13.46 5.05
C LEU A 86 -16.01 -14.78 5.84
N ALA A 87 -16.24 -14.74 7.15
CA ALA A 87 -16.17 -15.93 8.00
C ALA A 87 -17.30 -16.91 7.66
N ASN A 88 -18.53 -16.41 7.51
CA ASN A 88 -19.68 -17.23 7.13
C ASN A 88 -19.64 -17.58 5.63
N ALA A 89 -19.23 -16.66 4.75
CA ALA A 89 -19.09 -16.94 3.31
C ALA A 89 -18.13 -18.12 3.06
N ARG A 90 -16.94 -18.10 3.67
CA ARG A 90 -15.97 -19.20 3.58
C ARG A 90 -16.56 -20.50 4.14
N SER A 91 -17.07 -20.49 5.38
CA SER A 91 -17.62 -21.69 6.01
C SER A 91 -18.75 -22.32 5.20
N PHE A 92 -19.64 -21.51 4.61
CA PHE A 92 -20.75 -21.96 3.77
C PHE A 92 -20.23 -22.61 2.49
N THR A 93 -19.38 -21.91 1.73
CA THR A 93 -18.84 -22.41 0.46
C THR A 93 -17.91 -23.62 0.64
N ASP A 94 -17.07 -23.64 1.68
CA ASP A 94 -16.22 -24.77 2.04
C ASP A 94 -17.06 -26.00 2.43
N SER A 95 -18.21 -25.80 3.09
CA SER A 95 -19.13 -26.89 3.42
C SER A 95 -19.84 -27.45 2.19
N LEU A 96 -20.23 -26.61 1.23
CA LEU A 96 -20.78 -27.07 -0.05
C LEU A 96 -19.74 -27.86 -0.85
N ALA A 97 -18.49 -27.40 -0.86
CA ALA A 97 -17.38 -28.07 -1.54
C ALA A 97 -17.03 -29.45 -0.94
N LEU A 98 -17.37 -29.69 0.33
CA LEU A 98 -17.05 -30.94 1.03
C LEU A 98 -17.88 -32.14 0.54
N HIS A 99 -19.12 -31.91 0.09
CA HIS A 99 -20.06 -32.99 -0.20
C HIS A 99 -20.22 -33.19 -1.70
N ALA A 100 -20.05 -34.44 -2.17
CA ALA A 100 -20.08 -34.78 -3.60
C ALA A 100 -21.28 -34.19 -4.37
N PRO A 101 -22.54 -34.20 -3.85
CA PRO A 101 -23.68 -33.62 -4.57
C PRO A 101 -23.63 -32.10 -4.77
N THR A 102 -22.85 -31.38 -3.97
CA THR A 102 -22.76 -29.92 -3.98
C THR A 102 -21.35 -29.41 -4.32
N SER A 103 -20.41 -30.33 -4.60
CA SER A 103 -18.98 -30.02 -4.70
C SER A 103 -18.66 -29.02 -5.79
N GLU A 104 -19.27 -29.18 -6.98
CA GLU A 104 -19.02 -28.30 -8.12
C GLU A 104 -19.48 -26.86 -7.84
N LEU A 105 -20.70 -26.70 -7.30
CA LEU A 105 -21.24 -25.40 -6.86
C LEU A 105 -20.39 -24.80 -5.73
N GLY A 106 -19.95 -25.64 -4.78
CA GLY A 106 -19.06 -25.25 -3.70
C GLY A 106 -17.74 -24.67 -4.22
N HIS A 107 -17.09 -25.33 -5.20
CA HIS A 107 -15.88 -24.82 -5.82
C HIS A 107 -16.10 -23.51 -6.59
N LEU A 108 -17.17 -23.41 -7.38
CA LEU A 108 -17.49 -22.16 -8.09
C LEU A 108 -17.62 -20.98 -7.11
N LEU A 109 -18.44 -21.15 -6.07
CA LEU A 109 -18.68 -20.10 -5.06
C LEU A 109 -17.44 -19.83 -4.22
N ARG A 110 -16.65 -20.86 -3.89
CA ARG A 110 -15.41 -20.69 -3.16
C ARG A 110 -14.36 -19.92 -3.97
N GLY A 111 -14.32 -20.13 -5.28
CA GLY A 111 -13.53 -19.35 -6.24
C GLY A 111 -13.90 -17.87 -6.20
N VAL A 112 -15.20 -17.54 -6.20
CA VAL A 112 -15.71 -16.16 -6.07
C VAL A 112 -15.31 -15.53 -4.73
N VAL A 113 -15.47 -16.27 -3.62
CA VAL A 113 -15.06 -15.80 -2.29
C VAL A 113 -13.55 -15.57 -2.24
N ALA A 114 -12.73 -16.48 -2.79
CA ALA A 114 -11.29 -16.31 -2.83
C ALA A 114 -10.86 -15.10 -3.68
N ALA A 115 -11.51 -14.89 -4.83
CA ALA A 115 -11.24 -13.76 -5.73
C ALA A 115 -11.59 -12.42 -5.08
N SER A 116 -12.70 -12.32 -4.34
CA SER A 116 -13.08 -11.08 -3.62
C SER A 116 -12.07 -10.70 -2.53
N GLU A 117 -11.36 -11.69 -1.99
CA GLU A 117 -10.27 -11.52 -1.04
C GLU A 117 -8.88 -11.37 -1.69
N LYS A 118 -8.82 -11.32 -3.03
CA LYS A 118 -7.58 -11.25 -3.84
C LYS A 118 -6.64 -12.44 -3.63
N LYS A 119 -7.18 -13.61 -3.28
CA LYS A 119 -6.45 -14.88 -3.18
C LYS A 119 -6.48 -15.58 -4.54
N HIS A 120 -5.89 -14.93 -5.54
CA HIS A 120 -6.07 -15.31 -6.94
C HIS A 120 -5.64 -16.75 -7.25
N ALA A 121 -4.56 -17.25 -6.63
CA ALA A 121 -4.13 -18.65 -6.81
C ALA A 121 -5.15 -19.65 -6.26
N LEU A 122 -5.75 -19.38 -5.09
CA LEU A 122 -6.81 -20.20 -4.53
C LEU A 122 -8.10 -20.09 -5.35
N ALA A 123 -8.41 -18.89 -5.84
CA ALA A 123 -9.58 -18.67 -6.69
C ALA A 123 -9.46 -19.47 -7.99
N LEU A 124 -8.32 -19.39 -8.67
CA LEU A 124 -8.06 -20.11 -9.91
C LEU A 124 -8.08 -21.63 -9.70
N TYR A 125 -7.49 -22.13 -8.61
CA TYR A 125 -7.58 -23.55 -8.23
C TYR A 125 -9.04 -24.02 -8.15
N HIS A 126 -9.91 -23.26 -7.48
CA HIS A 126 -11.32 -23.64 -7.38
C HIS A 126 -12.08 -23.50 -8.70
N PHE A 127 -11.79 -22.48 -9.51
CA PHE A 127 -12.39 -22.36 -10.83
C PHE A 127 -11.97 -23.51 -11.76
N ASP A 128 -10.74 -23.99 -11.68
CA ASP A 128 -10.24 -25.12 -12.46
C ASP A 128 -10.88 -26.47 -12.05
N LEU A 129 -11.46 -26.56 -10.85
CA LEU A 129 -12.24 -27.71 -10.37
C LEU A 129 -13.73 -27.63 -10.73
N SER A 130 -14.19 -26.54 -11.33
CA SER A 130 -15.57 -26.35 -11.80
C SER A 130 -15.63 -26.46 -13.33
N ALA A 131 -16.80 -26.77 -13.88
CA ALA A 131 -16.98 -26.69 -15.32
C ALA A 131 -16.77 -25.25 -15.82
N ARG A 132 -16.07 -25.11 -16.96
CA ARG A 132 -15.72 -23.81 -17.57
C ARG A 132 -16.94 -22.93 -17.84
N GLU A 133 -18.01 -23.51 -18.37
CA GLU A 133 -19.20 -22.78 -18.81
C GLU A 133 -19.94 -22.07 -17.64
N PRO A 134 -20.25 -22.73 -16.51
CA PRO A 134 -20.74 -22.05 -15.31
C PRO A 134 -19.83 -20.94 -14.79
N VAL A 135 -18.51 -21.14 -14.81
CA VAL A 135 -17.53 -20.14 -14.37
C VAL A 135 -17.61 -18.89 -15.25
N LEU A 136 -17.56 -19.04 -16.58
CA LEU A 136 -17.66 -17.90 -17.51
C LEU A 136 -19.02 -17.19 -17.39
N ARG A 137 -20.10 -17.94 -17.20
CA ARG A 137 -21.45 -17.39 -17.10
C ARG A 137 -21.67 -16.55 -15.84
N ARG A 138 -21.28 -17.06 -14.67
CA ARG A 138 -21.58 -16.41 -13.37
C ARG A 138 -20.42 -15.60 -12.81
N ALA A 139 -19.17 -15.99 -13.10
CA ALA A 139 -17.98 -15.48 -12.44
C ALA A 139 -16.85 -15.07 -13.41
N SER A 140 -17.16 -14.76 -14.68
CA SER A 140 -16.13 -14.48 -15.70
C SER A 140 -15.16 -13.37 -15.29
N GLN A 141 -15.64 -12.29 -14.67
CA GLN A 141 -14.76 -11.20 -14.24
C GLN A 141 -13.79 -11.66 -13.14
N GLN A 142 -14.26 -12.42 -12.14
CA GLN A 142 -13.44 -12.97 -11.06
C GLN A 142 -12.43 -14.00 -11.59
N TYR A 143 -12.87 -14.83 -12.54
CA TYR A 143 -12.03 -15.81 -13.22
C TYR A 143 -10.91 -15.14 -14.02
N VAL A 144 -11.25 -14.24 -14.95
CA VAL A 144 -10.28 -13.52 -15.79
C VAL A 144 -9.29 -12.73 -14.92
N THR A 145 -9.78 -12.01 -13.91
CA THR A 145 -8.90 -11.25 -13.00
C THR A 145 -7.91 -12.19 -12.28
N SER A 146 -8.38 -13.33 -11.79
CA SER A 146 -7.54 -14.28 -11.07
C SER A 146 -6.59 -15.02 -12.00
N LEU A 147 -7.02 -15.33 -13.22
CA LEU A 147 -6.22 -15.95 -14.25
C LEU A 147 -5.04 -15.05 -14.63
N PHE A 148 -5.28 -13.79 -15.00
CA PHE A 148 -4.20 -12.85 -15.32
C PHE A 148 -3.30 -12.53 -14.13
N ALA A 149 -3.81 -12.57 -12.90
CA ALA A 149 -2.99 -12.34 -11.72
C ALA A 149 -2.03 -13.51 -11.39
N VAL A 150 -2.37 -14.74 -11.79
CA VAL A 150 -1.59 -15.96 -11.47
C VAL A 150 -0.77 -16.43 -12.66
N ASP A 151 -1.37 -16.45 -13.85
CA ASP A 151 -0.79 -16.94 -15.09
C ASP A 151 -1.21 -16.04 -16.26
N PRO A 152 -0.53 -14.88 -16.45
CA PRO A 152 -0.80 -13.98 -17.57
C PRO A 152 -0.70 -14.65 -18.93
N ALA A 153 0.21 -15.62 -19.11
CA ALA A 153 0.40 -16.31 -20.38
C ALA A 153 -0.82 -17.19 -20.72
N ARG A 154 -1.32 -17.97 -19.75
CA ARG A 154 -2.60 -18.67 -19.89
C ARG A 154 -3.76 -17.70 -20.08
N GLY A 155 -3.74 -16.54 -19.41
CA GLY A 155 -4.72 -15.46 -19.61
C GLY A 155 -4.78 -14.95 -21.05
N LEU A 156 -3.62 -14.73 -21.68
CA LEU A 156 -3.54 -14.33 -23.10
C LEU A 156 -4.00 -15.45 -24.04
N ALA A 157 -3.63 -16.71 -23.76
CA ALA A 157 -4.10 -17.85 -24.54
C ALA A 157 -5.62 -18.03 -24.46
N GLU A 158 -6.19 -17.96 -23.25
CA GLU A 158 -7.63 -18.00 -23.01
C GLU A 158 -8.33 -16.84 -23.74
N THR A 159 -7.75 -15.64 -23.70
CA THR A 159 -8.31 -14.47 -24.39
C THR A 159 -8.42 -14.69 -25.90
N ARG A 160 -7.40 -15.31 -26.53
CA ARG A 160 -7.43 -15.64 -27.97
C ARG A 160 -8.56 -16.61 -28.33
N ASP A 161 -8.92 -17.53 -27.43
CA ASP A 161 -10.10 -18.41 -27.59
C ASP A 161 -11.40 -17.63 -27.40
N LEU A 162 -11.51 -16.87 -26.30
CA LEU A 162 -12.72 -16.12 -25.94
C LEU A 162 -13.16 -15.17 -27.07
N VAL A 163 -12.21 -14.48 -27.71
CA VAL A 163 -12.53 -13.53 -28.80
C VAL A 163 -13.07 -14.20 -30.06
N GLN A 164 -13.02 -15.53 -30.21
CA GLN A 164 -13.53 -16.23 -31.39
C GLN A 164 -15.05 -16.50 -31.34
N GLY A 165 -15.66 -16.57 -30.16
CA GLY A 165 -17.09 -16.92 -30.09
C GLY A 165 -17.75 -16.92 -28.72
N THR A 166 -17.08 -16.46 -27.67
CA THR A 166 -17.68 -16.41 -26.33
C THR A 166 -18.35 -15.07 -26.09
N ASP A 167 -19.60 -15.10 -25.64
CA ASP A 167 -20.30 -13.89 -25.21
C ASP A 167 -20.01 -13.62 -23.72
N LEU A 168 -19.43 -12.45 -23.43
CA LEU A 168 -19.11 -12.02 -22.07
C LEU A 168 -19.66 -10.60 -21.81
N PRO A 169 -19.96 -10.26 -20.55
CA PRO A 169 -20.36 -8.91 -20.18
C PRO A 169 -19.30 -7.87 -20.54
N ALA A 170 -19.73 -6.65 -20.88
CA ALA A 170 -18.82 -5.55 -21.20
C ALA A 170 -17.79 -5.26 -20.08
N ALA A 171 -18.18 -5.38 -18.82
CA ALA A 171 -17.26 -5.23 -17.69
C ALA A 171 -16.13 -6.27 -17.68
N THR A 172 -16.41 -7.50 -18.12
CA THR A 172 -15.41 -8.56 -18.27
C THR A 172 -14.48 -8.28 -19.45
N TRP A 173 -15.02 -7.87 -20.62
CA TRP A 173 -14.17 -7.48 -21.75
C TRP A 173 -13.29 -6.28 -21.44
N TRP A 174 -13.78 -5.33 -20.65
CA TRP A 174 -12.95 -4.24 -20.13
C TRP A 174 -11.82 -4.78 -19.26
N GLU A 175 -12.07 -5.76 -18.39
CA GLU A 175 -11.01 -6.39 -17.60
C GLU A 175 -9.95 -7.04 -18.50
N VAL A 176 -10.36 -7.82 -19.50
CA VAL A 176 -9.46 -8.43 -20.49
C VAL A 176 -8.62 -7.37 -21.21
N LEU A 177 -9.25 -6.28 -21.69
CA LEU A 177 -8.58 -5.21 -22.43
C LEU A 177 -7.43 -4.57 -21.64
N ARG A 178 -7.60 -4.40 -20.33
CA ARG A 178 -6.55 -3.81 -19.47
C ARG A 178 -5.29 -4.66 -19.49
N HIS A 179 -5.45 -5.99 -19.46
CA HIS A 179 -4.32 -6.92 -19.46
C HIS A 179 -3.71 -7.07 -20.84
N THR A 180 -4.51 -7.19 -21.91
CA THR A 180 -3.94 -7.30 -23.28
C THR A 180 -3.21 -6.02 -23.68
N PHE A 181 -3.73 -4.84 -23.29
CA PHE A 181 -3.10 -3.56 -23.60
C PHE A 181 -1.74 -3.42 -22.90
N THR A 182 -1.67 -3.78 -21.61
CA THR A 182 -0.43 -3.66 -20.83
C THR A 182 0.60 -4.73 -21.19
N ALA A 183 0.17 -5.86 -21.76
CA ALA A 183 1.02 -6.88 -22.37
C ALA A 183 1.54 -6.49 -23.77
N ASP A 184 1.18 -5.31 -24.30
CA ASP A 184 1.56 -4.83 -25.63
C ASP A 184 1.05 -5.72 -26.80
N GLU A 185 -0.04 -6.46 -26.56
CA GLU A 185 -0.69 -7.33 -27.56
C GLU A 185 -1.67 -6.50 -28.41
N ARG A 186 -1.15 -5.66 -29.30
CA ARG A 186 -1.92 -4.66 -30.06
C ARG A 186 -3.11 -5.25 -30.83
N GLU A 187 -2.87 -6.25 -31.67
CA GLU A 187 -3.91 -6.86 -32.51
C GLU A 187 -4.99 -7.52 -31.65
N LEU A 188 -4.59 -8.24 -30.60
CA LEU A 188 -5.52 -8.84 -29.66
C LEU A 188 -6.31 -7.78 -28.88
N SER A 189 -5.67 -6.69 -28.48
CA SER A 189 -6.32 -5.58 -27.77
C SER A 189 -7.36 -4.88 -28.65
N SER A 190 -7.09 -4.73 -29.95
CA SER A 190 -8.08 -4.24 -30.92
C SER A 190 -9.27 -5.19 -31.02
N ALA A 191 -9.03 -6.50 -31.16
CA ALA A 191 -10.12 -7.49 -31.23
C ALA A 191 -10.95 -7.53 -29.92
N VAL A 192 -10.30 -7.39 -28.77
CA VAL A 192 -10.99 -7.29 -27.47
C VAL A 192 -11.82 -6.00 -27.37
N LEU A 193 -11.32 -4.86 -27.88
CA LEU A 193 -12.08 -3.61 -27.91
C LEU A 193 -13.34 -3.75 -28.79
N ASP A 194 -13.26 -4.44 -29.92
CA ASP A 194 -14.44 -4.70 -30.77
C ASP A 194 -15.48 -5.55 -30.01
N ARG A 195 -15.03 -6.61 -29.32
CA ARG A 195 -15.91 -7.43 -28.46
C ARG A 195 -16.51 -6.64 -27.30
N LEU A 196 -15.74 -5.76 -26.67
CA LEU A 196 -16.20 -4.85 -25.63
C LEU A 196 -17.32 -3.94 -26.14
N GLU A 197 -17.16 -3.36 -27.32
CA GLU A 197 -18.15 -2.47 -27.92
C GLU A 197 -19.43 -3.20 -28.33
N ASP A 198 -19.31 -4.40 -28.90
CA ASP A 198 -20.45 -5.27 -29.19
C ASP A 198 -21.24 -5.62 -27.91
N ALA A 199 -20.54 -5.98 -26.83
CA ALA A 199 -21.15 -6.29 -25.54
C ALA A 199 -21.83 -5.07 -24.92
N TYR A 200 -21.16 -3.92 -24.93
CA TYR A 200 -21.73 -2.68 -24.40
C TYR A 200 -22.96 -2.22 -25.19
N ARG A 201 -22.96 -2.37 -26.53
CA ARG A 201 -24.12 -2.01 -27.36
C ARG A 201 -25.35 -2.87 -27.07
N ARG A 202 -25.17 -4.14 -26.70
CA ARG A 202 -26.28 -5.06 -26.37
C ARG A 202 -26.90 -4.76 -25.01
N ASP A 203 -26.09 -4.39 -24.02
CA ASP A 203 -26.57 -4.02 -22.69
C ASP A 203 -25.75 -2.86 -22.08
N PRO A 204 -26.06 -1.60 -22.44
CA PRO A 204 -25.37 -0.44 -21.89
C PRO A 204 -25.63 -0.25 -20.38
N GLN A 205 -26.77 -0.75 -19.88
CA GLN A 205 -27.18 -0.56 -18.48
C GLN A 205 -26.39 -1.46 -17.53
N ALA A 206 -25.97 -2.64 -17.98
CA ALA A 206 -25.09 -3.54 -17.21
C ALA A 206 -23.71 -2.93 -16.92
N TRP A 207 -23.23 -1.98 -17.72
CA TRP A 207 -21.94 -1.33 -17.49
C TRP A 207 -21.91 0.14 -17.91
N THR A 208 -22.49 1.00 -17.08
CA THR A 208 -22.63 2.45 -17.33
C THR A 208 -21.32 3.22 -17.52
N LEU A 209 -20.16 2.64 -17.16
CA LEU A 209 -18.86 3.28 -17.41
C LEU A 209 -18.45 3.27 -18.89
N GLY A 210 -19.05 2.40 -19.71
CA GLY A 210 -18.71 2.20 -21.13
C GLY A 210 -18.82 3.48 -21.96
N GLU A 211 -19.87 4.28 -21.75
CA GLU A 211 -20.10 5.57 -22.44
C GLU A 211 -18.87 6.48 -22.42
N ARG A 212 -18.11 6.45 -21.32
CA ARG A 212 -16.94 7.32 -21.11
C ARG A 212 -15.61 6.61 -21.34
N LYS A 213 -15.54 5.31 -21.09
CA LYS A 213 -14.28 4.53 -21.17
C LYS A 213 -13.95 4.10 -22.59
N ILE A 214 -14.94 3.64 -23.35
CA ILE A 214 -14.75 3.12 -24.71
C ILE A 214 -14.20 4.21 -25.65
N PRO A 215 -14.84 5.40 -25.78
CA PRO A 215 -14.31 6.44 -26.68
C PRO A 215 -12.93 6.94 -26.24
N TRP A 216 -12.65 6.92 -24.93
CA TRP A 216 -11.37 7.38 -24.41
C TRP A 216 -10.23 6.44 -24.79
N VAL A 217 -10.36 5.13 -24.52
CA VAL A 217 -9.31 4.13 -24.77
C VAL A 217 -9.07 3.92 -26.26
N ARG A 218 -10.10 4.11 -27.11
CA ARG A 218 -9.99 4.06 -28.57
C ARG A 218 -8.97 5.06 -29.14
N ARG A 219 -8.70 6.18 -28.45
CA ARG A 219 -7.64 7.14 -28.85
C ARG A 219 -6.21 6.64 -28.61
N TRP A 220 -6.06 5.53 -27.87
CA TRP A 220 -4.79 4.95 -27.48
C TRP A 220 -4.51 3.61 -28.17
N ILE A 221 -5.56 2.87 -28.55
CA ILE A 221 -5.45 1.48 -29.03
C ILE A 221 -4.57 1.34 -30.28
N ASP A 222 -4.62 2.33 -31.18
CA ASP A 222 -3.87 2.35 -32.44
C ASP A 222 -2.49 3.01 -32.30
N ARG A 223 -2.13 3.51 -31.11
CA ARG A 223 -0.86 4.19 -30.91
C ARG A 223 0.26 3.17 -30.79
N GLU A 224 1.26 3.30 -31.63
CA GLU A 224 2.49 2.52 -31.55
C GLU A 224 3.39 3.07 -30.44
N ARG A 225 3.87 2.18 -29.55
CA ARG A 225 4.78 2.58 -28.48
C ARG A 225 6.16 2.94 -29.04
N ARG A 226 6.76 3.97 -28.45
CA ARG A 226 8.14 4.42 -28.69
C ARG A 226 8.40 4.85 -30.13
N LYS A 227 7.34 5.25 -30.84
CA LYS A 227 7.44 5.71 -32.22
C LYS A 227 8.13 7.07 -32.26
N PRO A 228 9.27 7.21 -32.98
CA PRO A 228 9.95 8.49 -33.08
C PRO A 228 9.11 9.49 -33.89
N ALA A 229 9.15 10.77 -33.50
CA ALA A 229 8.63 11.85 -34.33
C ALA A 229 9.66 12.27 -35.40
N PRO A 230 9.26 13.02 -36.43
CA PRO A 230 10.19 13.77 -37.26
C PRO A 230 11.12 14.66 -36.42
N ALA A 231 12.32 14.93 -36.94
CA ALA A 231 13.26 15.83 -36.29
C ALA A 231 12.61 17.22 -36.05
N ALA A 232 12.99 17.85 -34.94
CA ALA A 232 12.55 19.22 -34.65
C ALA A 232 12.99 20.17 -35.78
N PRO A 233 12.23 21.26 -36.05
CA PRO A 233 12.62 22.23 -37.06
C PRO A 233 14.04 22.76 -36.84
N GLU A 234 14.77 22.98 -37.94
CA GLU A 234 16.18 23.37 -37.90
C GLU A 234 16.40 24.58 -36.98
N GLY A 235 17.43 24.48 -36.14
CA GLY A 235 17.79 25.54 -35.21
C GLY A 235 16.94 25.63 -33.94
N ARG A 236 15.84 24.88 -33.82
CA ARG A 236 14.99 24.87 -32.61
C ARG A 236 15.36 23.73 -31.66
N VAL A 237 15.41 24.03 -30.37
CA VAL A 237 15.65 23.04 -29.31
C VAL A 237 14.32 22.40 -28.92
N PRO A 238 14.11 21.08 -29.09
CA PRO A 238 12.89 20.42 -28.65
C PRO A 238 12.84 20.33 -27.12
N PHE A 239 11.75 20.81 -26.53
CA PHE A 239 11.53 20.83 -25.09
C PHE A 239 10.11 20.41 -24.74
N ALA A 240 9.97 19.45 -23.83
CA ALA A 240 8.67 18.91 -23.43
C ALA A 240 8.18 19.46 -22.09
N ILE A 241 6.88 19.75 -22.02
CA ILE A 241 6.15 20.26 -20.86
C ILE A 241 5.26 19.14 -20.32
N MET A 242 5.36 18.86 -19.02
CA MET A 242 4.65 17.74 -18.39
C MET A 242 3.12 17.93 -18.34
N ASP A 243 2.38 16.97 -18.89
CA ASP A 243 0.93 16.72 -18.75
C ASP A 243 0.69 15.31 -18.14
N TYR A 244 -0.57 14.91 -17.95
CA TYR A 244 -0.94 13.79 -17.05
C TYR A 244 -2.01 12.83 -17.63
N GLY A 245 -2.08 12.72 -18.96
CA GLY A 245 -2.93 11.78 -19.67
C GLY A 245 -2.47 10.31 -19.56
N GLN A 246 -3.41 9.38 -19.70
CA GLN A 246 -3.12 7.93 -19.84
C GLN A 246 -4.32 7.16 -20.47
N PRO A 247 -4.11 5.91 -20.93
CA PRO A 247 -5.14 5.07 -21.56
C PRO A 247 -6.41 4.79 -20.74
N ASP A 248 -6.34 4.80 -19.40
CA ASP A 248 -7.55 4.75 -18.56
C ASP A 248 -7.89 6.11 -17.96
N ARG A 249 -8.94 6.74 -18.47
CA ARG A 249 -9.50 7.98 -17.93
C ARG A 249 -9.77 7.92 -16.42
N SER A 250 -10.20 6.79 -15.89
CA SER A 250 -10.50 6.66 -14.46
C SER A 250 -9.26 6.85 -13.60
N TRP A 251 -8.07 6.59 -14.14
CA TRP A 251 -6.80 6.61 -13.41
C TRP A 251 -5.85 7.74 -13.80
N ALA A 252 -6.14 8.49 -14.87
CA ALA A 252 -5.51 9.78 -15.12
C ALA A 252 -5.62 10.71 -13.89
N SER A 253 -4.72 11.69 -13.76
CA SER A 253 -4.74 12.58 -12.61
C SER A 253 -6.02 13.44 -12.57
N GLN A 254 -6.50 13.74 -11.37
CA GLN A 254 -7.54 14.74 -11.10
C GLN A 254 -7.03 15.85 -10.18
N ASN A 255 -5.72 15.91 -9.98
CA ASN A 255 -5.14 16.78 -8.98
C ASN A 255 -4.60 18.04 -9.65
N ILE A 256 -5.20 19.20 -9.33
CA ILE A 256 -4.72 20.49 -9.85
C ILE A 256 -3.28 20.78 -9.40
N GLY A 257 -2.85 20.16 -8.29
CA GLY A 257 -1.48 20.23 -7.80
C GLY A 257 -0.42 19.68 -8.75
N ASP A 258 -0.79 18.86 -9.73
CA ASP A 258 0.12 18.39 -10.78
C ASP A 258 0.41 19.53 -11.78
N TYR A 259 -0.61 20.26 -12.20
CA TYR A 259 -0.45 21.47 -13.04
C TYR A 259 0.26 22.61 -12.30
N ILE A 260 0.10 22.73 -10.97
CA ILE A 260 0.91 23.65 -10.15
C ILE A 260 2.40 23.28 -10.19
N GLN A 261 2.75 21.99 -10.25
CA GLN A 261 4.14 21.57 -10.43
C GLN A 261 4.64 21.89 -11.84
N THR A 262 3.82 21.70 -12.88
CA THR A 262 4.14 22.12 -14.25
C THR A 262 4.37 23.63 -14.34
N LEU A 263 3.56 24.45 -13.66
CA LEU A 263 3.78 25.90 -13.55
C LEU A 263 5.13 26.24 -12.91
N ALA A 264 5.47 25.60 -11.80
CA ALA A 264 6.75 25.82 -11.14
C ALA A 264 7.94 25.44 -12.04
N SER A 265 7.82 24.32 -12.77
CA SER A 265 8.81 23.88 -13.76
C SER A 265 9.00 24.88 -14.90
N LEU A 266 7.91 25.32 -15.52
CA LEU A 266 7.97 26.35 -16.57
C LEU A 266 8.59 27.63 -16.03
N GLY A 267 8.32 27.96 -14.77
CA GLY A 267 8.95 29.05 -14.05
C GLY A 267 10.48 29.03 -14.04
N HIS A 268 11.15 27.89 -14.24
CA HIS A 268 12.61 27.84 -14.42
C HIS A 268 13.05 28.12 -15.86
N VAL A 269 12.21 27.79 -16.84
CA VAL A 269 12.47 28.02 -18.27
C VAL A 269 12.18 29.48 -18.65
N VAL A 270 10.98 29.96 -18.35
CA VAL A 270 10.50 31.26 -18.82
C VAL A 270 11.19 32.44 -18.15
N ARG A 271 12.01 32.22 -17.11
CA ARG A 271 12.86 33.27 -16.54
C ARG A 271 13.94 33.73 -17.50
N HIS A 272 14.36 32.87 -18.43
CA HIS A 272 15.29 33.23 -19.50
C HIS A 272 14.54 34.03 -20.58
N GLN A 273 14.75 35.35 -20.59
CA GLN A 273 13.97 36.26 -21.44
C GLN A 273 14.37 36.22 -22.92
N GLY A 274 15.54 35.65 -23.25
CA GLY A 274 15.99 35.49 -24.63
C GLY A 274 15.35 34.30 -25.38
N LEU A 275 14.54 33.47 -24.71
CA LEU A 275 13.91 32.31 -25.34
C LEU A 275 12.70 32.71 -26.18
N ARG A 276 12.59 32.11 -27.37
CA ARG A 276 11.46 32.27 -28.31
C ARG A 276 10.75 30.93 -28.47
N PHE A 277 9.48 30.87 -28.12
CA PHE A 277 8.71 29.61 -28.09
C PHE A 277 7.92 29.38 -29.39
N HIS A 278 7.93 28.13 -29.85
CA HIS A 278 7.24 27.65 -31.04
C HIS A 278 6.55 26.32 -30.73
N GLY A 279 5.50 25.95 -31.46
CA GLY A 279 4.73 24.72 -31.19
C GLY A 279 3.73 24.44 -32.30
N GLU A 280 3.22 23.21 -32.38
CA GLU A 280 2.05 22.89 -33.22
C GLU A 280 0.73 23.32 -32.57
N GLN A 281 0.75 23.51 -31.25
CA GLN A 281 -0.40 23.90 -30.42
C GLN A 281 -0.22 25.37 -30.03
N ASP A 282 -0.87 26.28 -30.78
CA ASP A 282 -0.78 27.74 -30.55
C ASP A 282 -1.15 28.12 -29.12
N ASP A 283 -2.15 27.45 -28.53
CA ASP A 283 -2.60 27.72 -27.16
C ASP A 283 -1.53 27.40 -26.10
N VAL A 284 -0.68 26.40 -26.35
CA VAL A 284 0.47 26.07 -25.47
C VAL A 284 1.55 27.15 -25.60
N VAL A 285 1.82 27.62 -26.81
CA VAL A 285 2.80 28.70 -27.05
C VAL A 285 2.35 29.99 -26.37
N ASP A 286 1.08 30.37 -26.54
CA ASP A 286 0.48 31.56 -25.92
C ASP A 286 0.55 31.50 -24.39
N LEU A 287 0.24 30.35 -23.79
CA LEU A 287 0.37 30.12 -22.34
C LEU A 287 1.82 30.35 -21.87
N VAL A 288 2.81 29.80 -22.56
CA VAL A 288 4.22 29.93 -22.15
C VAL A 288 4.71 31.37 -22.31
N ASN A 289 4.30 32.07 -23.38
CA ASN A 289 4.57 33.50 -23.55
C ASN A 289 3.91 34.35 -22.45
N GLU A 290 2.66 34.04 -22.05
CA GLU A 290 2.00 34.68 -20.92
C GLU A 290 2.83 34.51 -19.63
N LEU A 291 3.29 33.28 -19.37
CA LEU A 291 4.12 32.98 -18.19
C LEU A 291 5.46 33.73 -18.22
N GLN A 292 6.10 33.85 -19.39
CA GLN A 292 7.34 34.64 -19.56
C GLN A 292 7.12 36.11 -19.20
N GLY A 293 6.02 36.72 -19.67
CA GLY A 293 5.64 38.09 -19.32
C GLY A 293 5.31 38.31 -17.84
N ARG A 294 4.97 37.23 -17.10
CA ARG A 294 4.67 37.27 -15.66
C ARG A 294 5.89 37.12 -14.78
N VAL A 295 7.09 36.92 -15.34
CA VAL A 295 8.30 36.75 -14.54
C VAL A 295 8.65 38.05 -13.82
N ARG A 296 8.85 37.94 -12.49
CA ARG A 296 9.28 39.07 -11.65
C ARG A 296 10.62 39.65 -12.14
N PRO A 297 10.78 40.97 -12.24
CA PRO A 297 12.00 41.60 -12.78
C PRO A 297 13.31 41.10 -12.14
N GLU A 298 13.34 40.96 -10.82
CA GLU A 298 14.50 40.48 -10.06
C GLU A 298 14.80 38.98 -10.24
N LEU A 299 13.92 38.25 -10.92
CA LEU A 299 14.09 36.84 -11.25
C LEU A 299 14.33 36.61 -12.74
N GLN A 300 14.31 37.64 -13.59
CA GLN A 300 14.60 37.52 -15.02
C GLN A 300 16.09 37.21 -15.25
N LEU A 301 16.37 36.41 -16.28
CA LEU A 301 17.70 35.95 -16.66
C LEU A 301 17.96 36.24 -18.14
N GLU A 302 19.19 36.61 -18.46
CA GLU A 302 19.66 36.85 -19.85
C GLU A 302 20.52 35.69 -20.37
N GLY A 303 20.75 34.65 -19.55
CA GLY A 303 21.75 33.59 -19.82
C GLY A 303 21.41 32.60 -20.95
N ALA A 304 20.20 32.64 -21.51
CA ALA A 304 19.81 31.78 -22.64
C ALA A 304 19.06 32.57 -23.72
N ASP A 305 19.49 32.37 -24.96
CA ASP A 305 18.93 32.95 -26.18
C ASP A 305 18.81 31.86 -27.24
N ALA A 306 17.60 31.36 -27.47
CA ALA A 306 17.35 30.23 -28.36
C ALA A 306 15.89 30.17 -28.82
N ASP A 307 15.66 29.51 -29.94
CA ASP A 307 14.34 29.10 -30.39
C ASP A 307 14.01 27.72 -29.80
N VAL A 308 12.85 27.60 -29.16
CA VAL A 308 12.40 26.41 -28.42
C VAL A 308 11.15 25.84 -29.08
N GLN A 309 11.20 24.56 -29.47
CA GLN A 309 10.05 23.84 -30.00
C GLN A 309 9.37 23.07 -28.85
N LEU A 310 8.15 23.46 -28.51
CA LEU A 310 7.39 22.92 -27.38
C LEU A 310 6.60 21.66 -27.76
N TYR A 311 6.61 20.70 -26.85
CA TYR A 311 5.78 19.48 -26.87
C TYR A 311 5.10 19.29 -25.52
N THR A 312 3.96 18.61 -25.47
CA THR A 312 3.38 18.13 -24.21
C THR A 312 3.76 16.67 -23.97
N LEU A 313 4.10 16.32 -22.74
CA LEU A 313 4.57 14.98 -22.33
C LEU A 313 3.66 14.43 -21.23
N ASP A 314 2.86 13.43 -21.56
CA ASP A 314 2.04 12.68 -20.61
C ASP A 314 2.93 11.83 -19.72
N ARG A 315 3.12 12.26 -18.47
CA ARG A 315 3.97 11.59 -17.47
C ARG A 315 3.71 10.09 -17.40
N ASP A 316 2.43 9.71 -17.39
CA ASP A 316 1.96 8.35 -17.11
C ASP A 316 1.88 7.45 -18.36
N ALA A 317 2.11 8.00 -19.56
CA ALA A 317 1.95 7.27 -20.82
C ALA A 317 2.82 7.84 -21.98
N SER A 318 4.00 8.37 -21.66
CA SER A 318 4.88 9.04 -22.62
C SER A 318 5.27 8.19 -23.84
N THR A 319 5.38 6.86 -23.68
CA THR A 319 5.76 5.99 -24.80
C THR A 319 4.68 5.88 -25.86
N TYR A 320 3.45 6.34 -25.59
CA TYR A 320 2.35 6.42 -26.55
C TYR A 320 2.22 7.82 -27.19
N GLN A 321 3.29 8.62 -27.14
CA GLN A 321 3.40 9.89 -27.85
C GLN A 321 4.67 9.88 -28.70
N GLU A 322 4.70 10.73 -29.72
CA GLU A 322 5.84 10.88 -30.61
C GLU A 322 6.67 12.10 -30.19
N PHE A 323 7.99 11.94 -30.08
CA PHE A 323 8.91 13.03 -29.77
C PHE A 323 10.12 13.01 -30.73
N PRO A 324 10.64 14.18 -31.14
CA PRO A 324 11.93 14.26 -31.81
C PRO A 324 13.05 13.75 -30.89
N GLU A 325 14.09 13.18 -31.48
CA GLU A 325 15.27 12.77 -30.73
C GLU A 325 15.94 13.98 -30.04
N GLY A 326 16.39 13.80 -28.80
CA GLY A 326 17.02 14.85 -28.00
C GLY A 326 16.03 15.83 -27.36
N THR A 327 14.75 15.47 -27.22
CA THR A 327 13.74 16.32 -26.56
C THR A 327 14.01 16.43 -25.07
N TRP A 328 14.38 17.60 -24.56
CA TRP A 328 14.66 17.81 -23.13
C TRP A 328 13.37 17.94 -22.32
N ALA A 329 13.38 17.45 -21.08
CA ALA A 329 12.26 17.63 -20.14
C ALA A 329 12.73 17.73 -18.69
N LEU A 330 12.21 18.70 -17.93
CA LEU A 330 12.28 18.64 -16.47
C LEU A 330 11.32 17.57 -15.97
N THR A 331 11.83 16.60 -15.22
CA THR A 331 11.07 15.42 -14.79
C THR A 331 10.89 15.42 -13.28
N PHE A 332 9.67 15.69 -12.83
CA PHE A 332 9.36 16.02 -11.44
C PHE A 332 8.02 15.49 -10.96
N GLY A 333 7.87 15.43 -9.64
CA GLY A 333 6.59 15.15 -9.00
C GLY A 333 6.42 13.69 -8.59
N TRP A 334 5.17 13.29 -8.46
CA TRP A 334 4.79 11.95 -8.00
C TRP A 334 4.82 10.98 -9.19
N PHE A 335 5.75 10.02 -9.17
CA PHE A 335 5.86 9.00 -10.21
C PHE A 335 5.37 7.65 -9.68
N MET A 336 4.38 7.01 -10.28
CA MET A 336 3.47 7.48 -11.34
C MET A 336 2.17 6.68 -11.24
N HIS A 337 1.12 7.03 -12.00
CA HIS A 337 -0.10 6.23 -11.97
C HIS A 337 0.13 4.96 -12.82
N PRO A 338 -0.21 3.75 -12.30
CA PRO A 338 -0.15 2.55 -13.12
C PRO A 338 -1.21 2.58 -14.23
N LEU A 339 -0.85 2.12 -15.42
CA LEU A 339 -1.75 1.95 -16.55
C LEU A 339 -2.91 1.05 -16.14
N PHE A 340 -4.14 1.54 -16.36
CA PHE A 340 -5.38 0.87 -15.94
C PHE A 340 -5.41 0.45 -14.47
N ASN A 341 -4.61 1.05 -13.59
CA ASN A 341 -4.41 0.63 -12.20
C ASN A 341 -4.07 -0.87 -12.03
N LEU A 342 -3.31 -1.42 -12.98
CA LEU A 342 -2.66 -2.72 -12.83
C LEU A 342 -1.31 -2.52 -12.14
N ASP A 343 -1.11 -3.17 -11.00
CA ASP A 343 0.15 -3.01 -10.26
C ASP A 343 1.32 -3.58 -11.09
N GLY A 344 2.43 -2.84 -11.16
CA GLY A 344 3.57 -3.19 -12.01
C GLY A 344 3.48 -2.69 -13.45
N ALA A 345 2.30 -2.28 -13.94
CA ALA A 345 2.15 -1.73 -15.28
C ALA A 345 2.40 -0.21 -15.29
N PHE A 346 3.67 0.20 -15.28
CA PHE A 346 4.09 1.61 -15.34
C PHE A 346 4.75 1.92 -16.68
N ASP A 347 4.59 3.16 -17.15
CA ASP A 347 5.27 3.63 -18.36
C ASP A 347 6.55 4.40 -18.04
N LEU A 348 7.46 3.71 -17.32
CA LEU A 348 8.83 4.16 -17.06
C LEU A 348 9.76 2.97 -17.41
N PRO A 349 10.86 3.15 -18.16
CA PRO A 349 11.45 4.40 -18.70
C PRO A 349 10.50 5.23 -19.56
N LEU A 350 10.72 6.55 -19.61
CA LEU A 350 9.96 7.43 -20.50
C LEU A 350 10.30 7.14 -21.97
N HIS A 351 9.61 7.79 -22.90
CA HIS A 351 9.91 7.68 -24.32
C HIS A 351 11.43 7.88 -24.60
N PRO A 352 12.08 6.99 -25.38
CA PRO A 352 13.55 6.98 -25.53
C PRO A 352 14.13 8.23 -26.23
N ALA A 353 13.30 9.00 -26.92
CA ALA A 353 13.67 10.29 -27.51
C ALA A 353 13.73 11.45 -26.49
N VAL A 354 13.20 11.25 -25.27
CA VAL A 354 13.16 12.26 -24.20
C VAL A 354 14.44 12.17 -23.36
N ARG A 355 14.99 13.33 -22.99
CA ARG A 355 16.17 13.52 -22.13
C ARG A 355 15.75 14.16 -20.81
N PRO A 356 15.52 13.35 -19.76
CA PRO A 356 14.99 13.85 -18.50
C PRO A 356 16.07 14.47 -17.60
N ILE A 357 15.80 15.65 -17.06
CA ILE A 357 16.49 16.16 -15.86
C ILE A 357 15.60 15.88 -14.65
N PHE A 358 15.96 14.86 -13.87
CA PHE A 358 15.19 14.45 -12.70
C PHE A 358 15.40 15.39 -11.52
N VAL A 359 14.34 16.08 -11.13
CA VAL A 359 14.31 17.00 -9.98
C VAL A 359 12.97 16.90 -9.27
N SER A 360 12.93 16.98 -7.94
CA SER A 360 11.69 16.76 -7.16
C SER A 360 10.97 15.44 -7.51
N PHE A 361 11.72 14.40 -7.87
CA PHE A 361 11.18 13.07 -8.17
C PHE A 361 10.74 12.37 -6.88
N HIS A 362 9.54 11.80 -6.88
CA HIS A 362 9.05 10.94 -5.81
C HIS A 362 8.66 9.57 -6.37
N CYS A 363 9.33 8.53 -5.90
CA CYS A 363 8.95 7.15 -6.19
C CYS A 363 7.76 6.76 -5.31
N ASN A 364 6.57 6.69 -5.90
CA ASN A 364 5.37 6.37 -5.13
C ASN A 364 5.22 4.87 -4.82
N LYS A 365 5.52 4.02 -5.79
CA LYS A 365 5.45 2.57 -5.66
C LYS A 365 6.79 1.96 -6.00
N ARG A 366 7.22 0.99 -5.20
CA ARG A 366 8.47 0.27 -5.43
C ARG A 366 8.40 -0.63 -6.66
N SER A 367 7.22 -1.12 -7.03
CA SER A 367 7.00 -1.86 -8.27
C SER A 367 7.31 -1.05 -9.54
N LEU A 368 7.53 0.27 -9.41
CA LEU A 368 8.07 1.12 -10.47
C LEU A 368 9.55 0.80 -10.78
N LEU A 369 10.33 0.35 -9.79
CA LEU A 369 11.79 0.24 -9.86
C LEU A 369 12.21 -1.13 -10.40
N THR A 370 11.83 -1.44 -11.63
CA THR A 370 12.29 -2.62 -12.38
C THR A 370 13.77 -2.48 -12.74
N PRO A 371 14.47 -3.58 -13.12
CA PRO A 371 15.87 -3.49 -13.56
C PRO A 371 16.11 -2.45 -14.66
N ASP A 372 15.22 -2.38 -15.66
CA ASP A 372 15.31 -1.42 -16.76
C ASP A 372 15.14 0.03 -16.27
N VAL A 373 14.20 0.26 -15.33
CA VAL A 373 14.03 1.57 -14.71
C VAL A 373 15.26 1.97 -13.89
N LEU A 374 15.86 1.03 -13.16
CA LEU A 374 17.08 1.29 -12.39
C LEU A 374 18.26 1.62 -13.31
N ALA A 375 18.39 0.96 -14.46
CA ALA A 375 19.39 1.33 -15.47
C ALA A 375 19.15 2.76 -15.99
N TYR A 376 17.92 3.05 -16.38
CA TYR A 376 17.49 4.37 -16.87
C TYR A 376 17.74 5.51 -15.86
N LEU A 377 17.43 5.28 -14.58
CA LEU A 377 17.67 6.26 -13.52
C LEU A 377 19.18 6.48 -13.25
N ARG A 378 20.03 5.47 -13.44
CA ARG A 378 21.49 5.63 -13.33
C ARG A 378 22.05 6.40 -14.52
N GLU A 379 21.58 6.10 -15.71
CA GLU A 379 21.97 6.76 -16.96
C GLU A 379 21.70 8.28 -16.88
N HIS A 380 20.49 8.67 -16.47
CA HIS A 380 20.07 10.07 -16.33
C HIS A 380 20.31 10.66 -14.92
N GLY A 381 21.11 9.99 -14.10
CA GLY A 381 21.40 10.39 -12.73
C GLY A 381 22.48 11.49 -12.60
N PRO A 382 22.60 12.12 -11.41
CA PRO A 382 21.91 11.76 -10.17
C PRO A 382 20.44 12.19 -10.14
N ILE A 383 19.62 11.48 -9.38
CA ILE A 383 18.18 11.76 -9.26
C ILE A 383 17.93 12.77 -8.14
N GLY A 384 17.44 13.96 -8.50
CA GLY A 384 16.95 14.94 -7.54
C GLY A 384 15.61 14.51 -6.96
N CYS A 385 15.59 14.04 -5.72
CA CYS A 385 14.41 13.51 -5.06
C CYS A 385 13.63 14.58 -4.29
N ARG A 386 12.31 14.45 -4.29
CA ARG A 386 11.40 15.33 -3.55
C ARG A 386 11.52 15.19 -2.04
N ASP A 387 11.68 13.96 -1.57
CA ASP A 387 11.67 13.61 -0.14
C ASP A 387 12.81 12.66 0.20
N TRP A 388 13.25 12.72 1.46
CA TRP A 388 14.33 11.86 1.96
C TRP A 388 14.00 10.37 1.88
N THR A 389 12.73 9.99 1.94
CA THR A 389 12.34 8.58 1.80
C THR A 389 12.69 8.04 0.41
N THR A 390 12.48 8.84 -0.64
CA THR A 390 12.86 8.48 -2.02
C THR A 390 14.38 8.45 -2.18
N VAL A 391 15.11 9.39 -1.54
CA VAL A 391 16.59 9.36 -1.52
C VAL A 391 17.09 8.05 -0.92
N ASP A 392 16.61 7.70 0.27
CA ASP A 392 17.05 6.51 0.98
C ASP A 392 16.73 5.23 0.19
N LEU A 393 15.58 5.17 -0.50
CA LEU A 393 15.17 4.06 -1.38
C LEU A 393 16.07 3.92 -2.62
N LEU A 394 16.44 5.02 -3.27
CA LEU A 394 17.29 4.97 -4.46
C LEU A 394 18.74 4.66 -4.12
N LEU A 395 19.25 5.20 -3.01
CA LEU A 395 20.59 4.88 -2.52
C LEU A 395 20.73 3.41 -2.09
N SER A 396 19.69 2.81 -1.50
CA SER A 396 19.71 1.39 -1.15
C SER A 396 19.81 0.48 -2.39
N LEU A 397 19.48 1.01 -3.58
CA LEU A 397 19.55 0.37 -4.89
C LEU A 397 20.77 0.81 -5.72
N ASP A 398 21.75 1.49 -5.12
CA ASP A 398 22.92 2.03 -5.82
C ASP A 398 22.57 2.97 -6.99
N VAL A 399 21.46 3.70 -6.90
CA VAL A 399 21.12 4.81 -7.79
C VAL A 399 21.57 6.11 -7.13
N PRO A 400 22.51 6.90 -7.71
CA PRO A 400 22.90 8.18 -7.15
C PRO A 400 21.70 9.12 -7.03
N ALA A 401 21.41 9.56 -5.81
CA ALA A 401 20.25 10.37 -5.50
C ALA A 401 20.57 11.39 -4.41
N PHE A 402 19.86 12.51 -4.42
CA PHE A 402 20.00 13.57 -3.42
C PHE A 402 18.65 14.22 -3.14
N PHE A 403 18.53 14.92 -2.02
CA PHE A 403 17.31 15.66 -1.68
C PHE A 403 17.30 17.02 -2.38
N SER A 404 16.44 17.17 -3.40
CA SER A 404 16.20 18.47 -4.06
C SER A 404 15.06 19.25 -3.42
N GLY A 405 14.17 18.58 -2.67
CA GLY A 405 12.91 19.16 -2.19
C GLY A 405 11.89 19.32 -3.33
N CYS A 406 10.82 20.07 -3.09
CA CYS A 406 9.69 20.22 -4.03
C CYS A 406 9.81 21.48 -4.90
N LEU A 407 9.67 21.31 -6.22
CA LEU A 407 9.75 22.38 -7.22
C LEU A 407 8.73 23.49 -6.97
N THR A 408 7.57 23.19 -6.40
CA THR A 408 6.55 24.21 -6.10
C THR A 408 6.98 25.27 -5.09
N THR A 409 8.13 25.09 -4.41
CA THR A 409 8.74 26.14 -3.59
C THR A 409 9.22 27.35 -4.41
N THR A 410 9.37 27.18 -5.73
CA THR A 410 9.81 28.21 -6.68
C THR A 410 8.67 28.80 -7.50
N VAL A 411 7.40 28.42 -7.27
CA VAL A 411 6.28 28.85 -8.12
C VAL A 411 6.14 30.38 -8.20
N ASN A 412 6.60 31.11 -7.19
CA ASN A 412 6.63 32.58 -7.19
C ASN A 412 7.44 33.23 -8.33
N THR A 413 8.17 32.46 -9.15
CA THR A 413 8.83 32.97 -10.36
C THR A 413 7.84 33.55 -11.36
N VAL A 414 6.63 32.99 -11.47
CA VAL A 414 5.57 33.39 -12.43
C VAL A 414 4.37 34.08 -11.77
N PHE A 415 4.53 34.50 -10.51
CA PHE A 415 3.52 35.26 -9.77
C PHE A 415 4.12 36.62 -9.35
N PRO A 416 3.84 37.69 -10.12
CA PRO A 416 4.26 39.06 -9.80
C PRO A 416 3.81 39.49 -8.40
N ASN A 417 4.55 40.42 -7.78
CA ASN A 417 4.11 41.01 -6.52
C ASN A 417 2.72 41.63 -6.67
N LEU A 418 1.87 41.45 -5.64
CA LEU A 418 0.58 42.13 -5.63
C LEU A 418 0.80 43.64 -5.47
N THR A 419 -0.02 44.42 -6.17
CA THR A 419 -0.07 45.88 -6.02
C THR A 419 -0.73 46.28 -4.70
N GLU A 420 -1.68 45.47 -4.23
CA GLU A 420 -2.41 45.68 -2.98
C GLU A 420 -2.35 44.41 -2.10
N PRO A 421 -2.21 44.55 -0.78
CA PRO A 421 -2.25 43.41 0.12
C PRO A 421 -3.65 42.79 0.17
N ALA A 422 -3.71 41.46 0.29
CA ALA A 422 -4.97 40.74 0.46
C ALA A 422 -5.70 41.16 1.75
N PRO A 423 -7.04 41.15 1.76
CA PRO A 423 -7.79 41.29 2.98
C PRO A 423 -7.48 40.13 3.94
N LYS A 424 -7.50 40.40 5.25
CA LYS A 424 -7.33 39.36 6.26
C LYS A 424 -8.43 38.31 6.11
N GLY A 425 -8.04 37.05 5.92
CA GLY A 425 -8.95 35.96 5.69
C GLY A 425 -8.24 34.63 5.58
N THR A 426 -8.97 33.54 5.82
CA THR A 426 -8.45 32.17 5.77
C THR A 426 -9.21 31.34 4.75
N VAL A 427 -8.49 30.69 3.84
CA VAL A 427 -9.06 29.66 2.97
C VAL A 427 -8.75 28.27 3.52
N TYR A 428 -9.74 27.39 3.48
CA TYR A 428 -9.65 26.00 3.92
C TYR A 428 -9.59 25.12 2.68
N VAL A 429 -8.51 24.36 2.53
CA VAL A 429 -8.27 23.54 1.33
C VAL A 429 -8.07 22.09 1.72
N ASP A 430 -9.05 21.24 1.37
CA ASP A 430 -9.03 19.81 1.65
C ASP A 430 -8.83 19.48 3.16
N VAL A 431 -9.27 20.35 4.07
CA VAL A 431 -9.05 20.20 5.52
C VAL A 431 -9.85 19.02 6.07
N VAL A 432 -9.21 18.21 6.92
CA VAL A 432 -9.83 17.02 7.54
C VAL A 432 -9.60 16.89 9.04
N ARG A 433 -8.62 17.61 9.61
CA ARG A 433 -8.30 17.57 11.05
C ARG A 433 -9.03 18.66 11.82
N SER A 434 -8.87 19.91 11.37
CA SER A 434 -9.61 21.03 11.94
C SER A 434 -11.06 21.09 11.43
N THR A 435 -11.95 21.63 12.25
CA THR A 435 -13.31 21.97 11.83
C THR A 435 -13.28 23.20 10.94
N VAL A 436 -13.95 23.14 9.79
CA VAL A 436 -14.16 24.29 8.92
C VAL A 436 -15.32 25.13 9.49
N PRO A 437 -15.16 26.46 9.65
CA PRO A 437 -16.22 27.32 10.19
C PRO A 437 -17.52 27.23 9.37
N GLU A 438 -18.65 27.43 10.04
CA GLU A 438 -19.96 27.47 9.37
C GLU A 438 -19.99 28.58 8.31
N GLY A 439 -20.53 28.26 7.13
CA GLY A 439 -20.58 29.18 5.99
C GLY A 439 -19.26 29.33 5.20
N VAL A 440 -18.18 28.65 5.60
CA VAL A 440 -16.90 28.65 4.87
C VAL A 440 -16.74 27.35 4.07
N GLU A 441 -16.38 27.48 2.80
CA GLU A 441 -16.15 26.32 1.92
C GLU A 441 -14.81 25.64 2.22
N ASN A 442 -14.81 24.30 2.17
CA ASN A 442 -13.59 23.49 2.17
C ASN A 442 -13.21 23.14 0.73
N VAL A 443 -12.38 23.97 0.11
CA VAL A 443 -12.07 23.93 -1.32
C VAL A 443 -11.30 22.64 -1.67
N PRO A 444 -11.81 21.79 -2.60
CA PRO A 444 -11.11 20.58 -3.01
C PRO A 444 -10.08 20.87 -4.11
N GLN A 445 -8.89 20.26 -4.03
CA GLN A 445 -7.90 20.26 -5.13
C GLN A 445 -7.96 19.01 -6.01
N LYS A 446 -8.86 18.06 -5.68
CA LYS A 446 -9.27 17.01 -6.60
C LYS A 446 -10.46 17.48 -7.41
N ILE A 447 -10.25 17.78 -8.68
CA ILE A 447 -11.25 18.35 -9.57
C ILE A 447 -11.50 17.35 -10.70
N PRO A 448 -12.65 16.62 -10.72
CA PRO A 448 -12.92 15.60 -11.72
C PRO A 448 -12.83 16.08 -13.17
N ALA A 449 -13.15 17.36 -13.41
CA ALA A 449 -13.14 17.99 -14.72
C ALA A 449 -11.73 18.15 -15.33
N ILE A 450 -10.66 18.04 -14.53
CA ILE A 450 -9.27 18.11 -15.02
C ILE A 450 -9.02 17.10 -16.14
N LYS A 451 -9.58 15.89 -16.00
CA LYS A 451 -9.43 14.79 -16.97
C LYS A 451 -10.05 15.05 -18.34
N THR A 452 -10.92 16.05 -18.44
CA THR A 452 -11.70 16.33 -19.66
C THR A 452 -11.38 17.68 -20.29
N ARG A 453 -10.66 18.54 -19.57
CA ARG A 453 -10.23 19.85 -20.05
C ARG A 453 -8.97 19.70 -20.89
N SER A 454 -8.67 20.70 -21.72
CA SER A 454 -7.37 20.80 -22.37
C SER A 454 -6.27 21.05 -21.33
N PHE A 455 -5.03 20.71 -21.71
CA PHE A 455 -3.84 21.04 -20.92
C PHE A 455 -3.80 22.52 -20.51
N THR A 456 -3.95 23.41 -21.49
CA THR A 456 -3.91 24.87 -21.31
C THR A 456 -4.99 25.37 -20.35
N ARG A 457 -6.21 24.84 -20.44
CA ARG A 457 -7.28 25.18 -19.50
C ARG A 457 -6.93 24.77 -18.07
N ASN A 458 -6.36 23.58 -17.87
CA ASN A 458 -5.93 23.14 -16.55
C ASN A 458 -4.78 23.99 -15.98
N MET A 459 -3.88 24.47 -16.84
CA MET A 459 -2.80 25.38 -16.47
C MET A 459 -3.34 26.75 -16.03
N HIS A 460 -4.28 27.34 -16.77
CA HIS A 460 -4.95 28.58 -16.37
C HIS A 460 -5.74 28.41 -15.07
N ASP A 461 -6.49 27.31 -14.92
CA ASP A 461 -7.21 27.03 -13.67
C ASP A 461 -6.25 26.91 -12.47
N ALA A 462 -5.05 26.34 -12.65
CA ALA A 462 -4.02 26.28 -11.61
C ALA A 462 -3.45 27.66 -11.25
N MET A 463 -3.24 28.52 -12.25
CA MET A 463 -2.84 29.92 -12.06
C MET A 463 -3.92 30.71 -11.32
N ASP A 464 -5.16 30.63 -11.78
CA ASP A 464 -6.32 31.31 -11.21
C ASP A 464 -6.59 30.86 -9.77
N LEU A 465 -6.39 29.58 -9.47
CA LEU A 465 -6.53 29.06 -8.11
C LEU A 465 -5.54 29.72 -7.15
N LEU A 466 -4.25 29.75 -7.49
CA LEU A 466 -3.22 30.36 -6.66
C LEU A 466 -3.37 31.89 -6.58
N GLU A 467 -3.77 32.52 -7.69
CA GLU A 467 -4.09 33.95 -7.73
C GLU A 467 -5.28 34.28 -6.81
N GLY A 468 -6.33 33.46 -6.87
CA GLY A 468 -7.51 33.56 -6.02
C GLY A 468 -7.16 33.38 -4.55
N TYR A 469 -6.25 32.45 -4.21
CA TYR A 469 -5.76 32.32 -2.83
C TYR A 469 -5.07 33.59 -2.35
N ARG A 470 -4.03 34.05 -3.05
CA ARG A 470 -3.19 35.16 -2.59
C ARG A 470 -3.86 36.53 -2.69
N ARG A 471 -4.88 36.71 -3.54
CA ARG A 471 -5.62 37.99 -3.66
C ARG A 471 -6.72 38.13 -2.60
N ASN A 472 -7.35 37.04 -2.21
CA ASN A 472 -8.55 37.09 -1.35
C ASN A 472 -8.27 36.69 0.11
N TYR A 473 -7.11 36.13 0.41
CA TYR A 473 -6.79 35.59 1.74
C TYR A 473 -5.35 35.87 2.14
N THR A 474 -5.12 35.98 3.44
CA THR A 474 -3.77 36.05 4.05
C THR A 474 -3.28 34.68 4.51
N ASP A 475 -4.21 33.78 4.85
CA ASP A 475 -3.93 32.51 5.51
C ASP A 475 -4.54 31.32 4.75
N VAL A 476 -3.85 30.18 4.78
CA VAL A 476 -4.31 28.89 4.23
C VAL A 476 -4.23 27.82 5.30
N ILE A 477 -5.29 27.02 5.46
CA ILE A 477 -5.24 25.77 6.22
C ILE A 477 -5.43 24.62 5.24
N THR A 478 -4.51 23.66 5.21
CA THR A 478 -4.57 22.58 4.22
C THR A 478 -3.92 21.28 4.67
N MET A 479 -4.44 20.15 4.19
CA MET A 479 -3.76 18.84 4.32
C MET A 479 -2.84 18.51 3.12
N ARG A 480 -2.83 19.34 2.07
CA ARG A 480 -2.17 19.05 0.79
C ARG A 480 -0.80 19.69 0.72
N LEU A 481 0.25 18.88 0.54
CA LEU A 481 1.61 19.38 0.33
C LEU A 481 1.71 20.31 -0.89
N HIS A 482 0.96 20.01 -1.96
CA HIS A 482 0.84 20.81 -3.19
C HIS A 482 -0.10 22.03 -3.06
N CYS A 483 -0.64 22.28 -1.87
CA CYS A 483 -1.21 23.58 -1.51
C CYS A 483 -0.26 24.31 -0.57
N TYR A 484 0.30 23.61 0.42
CA TYR A 484 1.24 24.15 1.40
C TYR A 484 2.44 24.85 0.78
N LEU A 485 3.29 24.12 0.06
CA LEU A 485 4.54 24.66 -0.45
C LEU A 485 4.34 25.79 -1.49
N PRO A 486 3.43 25.70 -2.48
CA PRO A 486 3.20 26.81 -3.40
C PRO A 486 2.54 28.03 -2.74
N ALA A 487 1.60 27.85 -1.81
CA ALA A 487 0.99 28.98 -1.09
C ALA A 487 2.02 29.72 -0.23
N THR A 488 2.91 28.99 0.45
CA THR A 488 4.06 29.59 1.16
C THR A 488 5.02 30.28 0.18
N SER A 489 5.24 29.71 -1.01
CA SER A 489 6.10 30.33 -2.04
C SER A 489 5.61 31.71 -2.48
N ILE A 490 4.30 31.88 -2.65
CA ILE A 490 3.66 33.15 -3.04
C ILE A 490 3.35 34.09 -1.86
N GLY A 491 3.89 33.80 -0.67
CA GLY A 491 3.89 34.71 0.48
C GLY A 491 2.70 34.57 1.44
N MET A 492 1.91 33.50 1.34
CA MET A 492 0.80 33.27 2.27
C MET A 492 1.27 32.60 3.57
N ASN A 493 0.55 32.86 4.67
CA ASN A 493 0.73 32.11 5.91
C ASN A 493 0.01 30.77 5.82
N VAL A 494 0.72 29.66 6.05
CA VAL A 494 0.10 28.33 5.88
C VAL A 494 0.19 27.50 7.14
N ARG A 495 -0.96 26.97 7.57
CA ARG A 495 -1.06 25.92 8.57
C ARG A 495 -1.28 24.58 7.87
N PHE A 496 -0.24 23.76 7.86
CA PHE A 496 -0.27 22.43 7.25
C PHE A 496 -0.76 21.35 8.23
N GLU A 497 -1.85 20.65 7.87
CA GLU A 497 -2.52 19.64 8.68
C GLU A 497 -2.75 18.34 7.90
N PRO A 498 -1.69 17.57 7.59
CA PRO A 498 -1.81 16.37 6.79
C PRO A 498 -2.67 15.31 7.49
N LYS A 499 -3.21 14.34 6.73
CA LYS A 499 -3.89 13.16 7.32
C LYS A 499 -2.98 12.39 8.28
N SER A 500 -1.70 12.27 7.93
CA SER A 500 -0.65 11.66 8.73
C SER A 500 0.61 12.51 8.63
N ASN A 501 1.16 12.95 9.76
CA ASN A 501 2.45 13.64 9.81
C ASN A 501 3.61 12.68 9.47
N ALA A 502 3.42 11.37 9.69
CA ALA A 502 4.39 10.31 9.40
C ALA A 502 4.34 9.83 7.94
N ASP A 503 3.65 10.55 7.06
CA ASP A 503 3.59 10.24 5.63
C ASP A 503 4.97 10.43 5.00
N VAL A 504 5.42 9.38 4.31
CA VAL A 504 6.74 9.27 3.66
C VAL A 504 7.06 10.45 2.74
N ARG A 505 6.03 11.05 2.14
CA ARG A 505 6.13 12.16 1.19
C ARG A 505 6.53 13.47 1.86
N PHE A 506 6.49 13.56 3.18
CA PHE A 506 6.78 14.77 3.94
C PHE A 506 8.17 14.75 4.59
N ALA A 507 8.93 13.67 4.42
CA ALA A 507 10.28 13.54 4.96
C ALA A 507 11.20 14.63 4.38
N GLY A 508 11.52 15.64 5.20
CA GLY A 508 12.29 16.83 4.82
C GLY A 508 11.46 18.00 4.27
N LEU A 509 10.13 17.90 4.24
CA LEU A 509 9.25 18.89 3.61
C LEU A 509 8.15 19.45 4.52
N ALA A 510 7.93 18.89 5.71
CA ALA A 510 6.97 19.45 6.64
C ALA A 510 7.20 19.04 8.11
N PRO A 511 6.98 19.96 9.07
CA PRO A 511 6.83 21.41 8.88
C PRO A 511 8.18 22.06 8.52
N LEU A 512 8.17 23.07 7.66
CA LEU A 512 9.35 23.90 7.37
C LEU A 512 9.19 25.26 8.02
N ASP A 513 10.23 25.74 8.70
CA ASP A 513 10.37 27.16 9.00
C ASP A 513 10.85 27.95 7.76
N ALA A 514 10.94 29.28 7.88
CA ALA A 514 11.36 30.14 6.78
C ALA A 514 12.78 29.82 6.28
N GLN A 515 13.72 29.52 7.17
CA GLN A 515 15.10 29.21 6.79
C GLN A 515 15.16 27.88 6.03
N GLN A 516 14.47 26.86 6.52
CA GLN A 516 14.37 25.55 5.89
C GLN A 516 13.67 25.62 4.52
N PHE A 517 12.67 26.50 4.38
CA PHE A 517 12.01 26.74 3.10
C PHE A 517 12.98 27.36 2.08
N GLU A 518 13.71 28.41 2.45
CA GLU A 518 14.70 29.03 1.55
C GLU A 518 15.87 28.10 1.24
N ALA A 519 16.26 27.23 2.18
CA ALA A 519 17.27 26.19 1.96
C ALA A 519 16.84 25.14 0.91
N ILE A 520 15.57 25.10 0.53
CA ILE A 520 15.08 24.32 -0.61
C ILE A 520 14.95 25.21 -1.85
N ARG A 521 14.27 26.35 -1.72
CA ARG A 521 13.94 27.24 -2.85
C ARG A 521 15.18 27.75 -3.58
N THR A 522 16.17 28.25 -2.84
CA THR A 522 17.33 28.91 -3.44
C THR A 522 18.21 27.89 -4.18
N PRO A 523 18.65 26.79 -3.54
CA PRO A 523 19.42 25.76 -4.25
C PRO A 523 18.67 25.12 -5.42
N MET A 524 17.33 25.04 -5.38
CA MET A 524 16.53 24.57 -6.53
C MET A 524 16.70 25.47 -7.76
N ARG A 525 16.74 26.79 -7.57
CA ARG A 525 16.95 27.75 -8.67
C ARG A 525 18.40 27.70 -9.16
N ASP A 526 19.33 27.74 -8.22
CA ASP A 526 20.76 27.82 -8.52
C ASP A 526 21.26 26.59 -9.27
N ARG A 527 20.74 25.39 -8.97
CA ARG A 527 21.13 24.16 -9.66
C ARG A 527 20.54 24.00 -11.05
N LEU A 528 19.31 24.49 -11.28
CA LEU A 528 18.61 24.32 -12.55
C LEU A 528 19.03 25.36 -13.58
N GLN A 529 19.39 26.58 -13.14
CA GLN A 529 19.80 27.65 -14.05
C GLN A 529 20.93 27.24 -15.02
N PRO A 530 22.13 26.81 -14.58
CA PRO A 530 23.22 26.52 -15.50
C PRO A 530 22.93 25.31 -16.41
N VAL A 531 22.09 24.37 -15.96
CA VAL A 531 21.66 23.22 -16.78
C VAL A 531 20.71 23.65 -17.88
N ILE A 532 19.75 24.51 -17.57
CA ILE A 532 18.82 25.07 -18.57
C ILE A 532 19.57 25.92 -19.59
N GLU A 533 20.54 26.73 -19.15
CA GLU A 533 21.42 27.50 -20.03
C GLU A 533 22.22 26.57 -20.96
N ALA A 534 22.77 25.47 -20.43
CA ALA A 534 23.49 24.47 -21.24
C ALA A 534 22.60 23.79 -22.29
N ILE A 535 21.35 23.44 -21.92
CA ILE A 535 20.36 22.86 -22.84
C ILE A 535 20.07 23.82 -24.00
N PHE A 536 19.75 25.07 -23.71
CA PHE A 536 19.38 26.05 -24.74
C PHE A 536 20.59 26.59 -25.52
N ALA A 537 21.80 26.48 -24.97
CA ALA A 537 23.06 26.65 -25.69
C ALA A 537 23.39 25.47 -26.64
N LYS A 538 22.52 24.46 -26.74
CA LYS A 538 22.68 23.27 -27.60
C LYS A 538 23.97 22.49 -27.31
N LYS A 539 24.39 22.45 -26.04
CA LYS A 539 25.47 21.54 -25.63
C LYS A 539 25.05 20.10 -25.87
N SER A 540 26.03 19.21 -26.01
CA SER A 540 25.76 17.79 -26.17
C SER A 540 25.11 17.21 -24.91
N GLU A 541 24.39 16.10 -25.08
CA GLU A 541 23.74 15.38 -23.98
C GLU A 541 24.71 15.05 -22.84
N ASP A 542 25.90 14.56 -23.19
CA ASP A 542 26.95 14.21 -22.23
C ASP A 542 27.42 15.42 -21.42
N GLU A 543 27.58 16.58 -22.05
CA GLU A 543 27.98 17.82 -21.38
C GLU A 543 26.91 18.31 -20.40
N VAL A 544 25.63 18.23 -20.77
CA VAL A 544 24.51 18.61 -19.90
C VAL A 544 24.43 17.69 -18.68
N TYR A 545 24.53 16.37 -18.87
CA TYR A 545 24.52 15.44 -17.74
C TYR A 545 25.79 15.49 -16.90
N ALA A 546 26.95 15.77 -17.49
CA ALA A 546 28.19 16.03 -16.75
C ALA A 546 28.02 17.24 -15.82
N LEU A 547 27.48 18.35 -16.34
CA LEU A 547 27.18 19.53 -15.55
C LEU A 547 26.16 19.24 -14.43
N TRP A 548 25.11 18.48 -14.73
CA TRP A 548 24.13 18.07 -13.71
C TRP A 548 24.78 17.23 -12.59
N ARG A 549 25.70 16.33 -12.93
CA ARG A 549 26.46 15.56 -11.93
C ARG A 549 27.36 16.45 -11.08
N GLU A 550 28.07 17.39 -11.72
CA GLU A 550 28.98 18.32 -11.04
C GLU A 550 28.23 19.20 -10.03
N VAL A 551 27.17 19.87 -10.46
CA VAL A 551 26.39 20.80 -9.64
C VAL A 551 25.78 20.13 -8.40
N ASN A 552 25.49 18.82 -8.46
CA ASN A 552 24.85 18.09 -7.37
C ASN A 552 25.78 17.11 -6.63
N ALA A 553 27.08 17.12 -6.91
CA ALA A 553 28.02 16.14 -6.35
C ALA A 553 28.06 16.15 -4.81
N ASP A 554 28.06 17.34 -4.21
CA ASP A 554 28.07 17.49 -2.75
C ASP A 554 26.77 17.04 -2.09
N ASP A 555 25.62 17.35 -2.71
CA ASP A 555 24.31 16.91 -2.19
C ASP A 555 24.18 15.38 -2.23
N VAL A 556 24.73 14.72 -3.26
CA VAL A 556 24.80 13.25 -3.34
C VAL A 556 25.70 12.69 -2.24
N ARG A 557 26.86 13.30 -2.00
CA ARG A 557 27.78 12.89 -0.92
C ARG A 557 27.10 12.99 0.45
N ILE A 558 26.45 14.11 0.76
CA ILE A 558 25.71 14.33 2.00
C ILE A 558 24.59 13.30 2.17
N ALA A 559 23.86 13.00 1.08
CA ALA A 559 22.81 12.00 1.10
C ALA A 559 23.33 10.59 1.44
N ARG A 560 24.48 10.20 0.87
CA ARG A 560 25.15 8.91 1.18
C ARG A 560 25.61 8.84 2.63
N GLU A 561 26.24 9.89 3.15
CA GLU A 561 26.67 9.97 4.55
C GLU A 561 25.48 9.84 5.51
N ARG A 562 24.38 10.54 5.22
CA ARG A 562 23.13 10.44 6.00
C ARG A 562 22.55 9.03 5.96
N HIS A 563 22.50 8.41 4.78
CA HIS A 563 21.98 7.05 4.60
C HIS A 563 22.78 6.02 5.41
N ALA A 564 24.11 6.08 5.33
CA ALA A 564 25.03 5.16 6.01
C ALA A 564 25.13 5.35 7.54
N ARG A 565 24.51 6.40 8.11
CA ARG A 565 24.58 6.68 9.55
C ARG A 565 24.05 5.49 10.37
N PRO A 566 24.79 5.03 11.41
CA PRO A 566 24.36 3.91 12.25
C PRO A 566 22.95 4.10 12.83
N ALA A 567 22.21 2.98 12.94
CA ALA A 567 20.87 2.96 13.52
C ALA A 567 20.93 3.30 15.02
N GLN A 568 20.16 4.30 15.45
CA GLN A 568 19.95 4.56 16.87
C GLN A 568 18.80 3.70 17.38
N ILE A 569 19.08 2.80 18.32
CA ILE A 569 18.10 1.93 18.99
C ILE A 569 17.91 2.35 20.45
N ASP A 570 16.73 2.08 21.01
CA ASP A 570 16.43 2.43 22.40
C ASP A 570 17.22 1.53 23.38
N PRO A 571 18.05 2.09 24.27
CA PRO A 571 18.92 1.30 25.15
C PRO A 571 18.15 0.43 26.14
N ARG A 572 16.90 0.78 26.47
CA ARG A 572 16.04 -0.03 27.35
C ARG A 572 15.74 -1.41 26.79
N GLY A 573 15.93 -1.62 25.48
CA GLY A 573 15.84 -2.94 24.86
C GLY A 573 16.81 -3.94 25.49
N ALA A 574 18.03 -3.49 25.82
CA ALA A 574 19.03 -4.31 26.50
C ALA A 574 18.61 -4.68 27.92
N ASP A 575 18.02 -3.74 28.68
CA ASP A 575 17.52 -3.99 30.04
C ASP A 575 16.42 -5.07 30.04
N VAL A 576 15.50 -5.00 29.08
CA VAL A 576 14.43 -6.00 28.96
C VAL A 576 14.99 -7.36 28.54
N ALA A 577 15.97 -7.40 27.62
CA ALA A 577 16.64 -8.65 27.22
C ALA A 577 17.36 -9.29 28.41
N ALA A 578 18.08 -8.50 29.22
CA ALA A 578 18.75 -8.97 30.43
C ALA A 578 17.75 -9.52 31.47
N ALA A 579 16.60 -8.86 31.64
CA ALA A 579 15.55 -9.35 32.53
C ALA A 579 14.90 -10.66 32.03
N MET A 580 14.76 -10.85 30.71
CA MET A 580 14.29 -12.10 30.11
C MET A 580 15.30 -13.23 30.32
N ARG A 581 16.60 -12.95 30.22
CA ARG A 581 17.67 -13.93 30.48
C ARG A 581 17.69 -14.41 31.93
N ALA A 582 17.27 -13.56 32.86
CA ALA A 582 17.18 -13.89 34.28
C ALA A 582 15.93 -14.70 34.66
N VAL A 583 15.04 -15.00 33.69
CA VAL A 583 13.89 -15.88 33.94
C VAL A 583 14.40 -17.28 34.21
N GLU A 584 14.01 -17.83 35.35
CA GLU A 584 14.33 -19.20 35.71
C GLU A 584 13.67 -20.16 34.71
N THR A 585 14.49 -20.97 34.06
CA THR A 585 14.07 -22.04 33.16
C THR A 585 14.46 -23.36 33.78
N VAL A 586 13.57 -24.35 33.70
CA VAL A 586 13.93 -25.71 34.11
C VAL A 586 15.13 -26.13 33.28
N ALA A 587 16.24 -26.46 33.95
CA ALA A 587 17.47 -26.87 33.30
C ALA A 587 17.17 -27.99 32.29
N PRO A 588 17.80 -27.97 31.10
CA PRO A 588 17.52 -28.99 30.12
C PRO A 588 17.85 -30.38 30.70
N SER A 589 16.83 -31.16 31.06
CA SER A 589 16.98 -32.60 31.17
C SER A 589 17.26 -33.06 29.75
N ALA A 590 18.53 -33.30 29.44
CA ALA A 590 18.98 -33.58 28.08
C ALA A 590 18.45 -34.94 27.65
N THR A 591 17.22 -34.98 27.11
CA THR A 591 16.83 -36.06 26.22
C THR A 591 17.65 -35.87 24.96
N ALA A 592 18.79 -36.57 24.87
CA ALA A 592 19.75 -36.41 23.79
C ALA A 592 19.05 -36.60 22.43
N GLY A 593 19.24 -35.64 21.53
CA GLY A 593 18.60 -35.66 20.21
C GLY A 593 17.12 -35.29 20.21
N ALA A 594 16.57 -34.68 21.27
CA ALA A 594 15.20 -34.18 21.21
C ALA A 594 15.03 -33.05 20.17
N VAL A 595 13.79 -32.86 19.70
CA VAL A 595 13.37 -31.72 18.89
C VAL A 595 12.77 -30.66 19.81
N ASP A 596 13.37 -29.48 19.84
CA ASP A 596 12.89 -28.36 20.65
C ASP A 596 11.80 -27.57 19.90
N VAL A 597 10.58 -27.60 20.44
CA VAL A 597 9.42 -26.88 19.92
C VAL A 597 9.05 -25.76 20.89
N VAL A 598 8.86 -24.54 20.41
CA VAL A 598 8.52 -23.35 21.20
C VAL A 598 7.10 -22.91 20.88
N LEU A 599 6.28 -22.80 21.93
CA LEU A 599 4.90 -22.29 21.85
C LEU A 599 4.77 -21.01 22.67
N THR A 600 4.06 -20.01 22.12
CA THR A 600 3.78 -18.72 22.81
C THR A 600 2.27 -18.48 22.91
N PRO A 601 1.54 -19.30 23.70
CA PRO A 601 0.08 -19.25 23.77
C PRO A 601 -0.44 -17.92 24.34
N THR A 602 -1.56 -17.44 23.80
CA THR A 602 -2.39 -16.47 24.51
C THR A 602 -3.13 -17.13 25.68
N ALA A 603 -3.67 -16.34 26.62
CA ALA A 603 -4.41 -16.89 27.76
C ALA A 603 -5.57 -17.80 27.36
N GLY A 604 -6.30 -17.46 26.28
CA GLY A 604 -7.41 -18.28 25.78
C GLY A 604 -6.95 -19.54 25.04
N GLN A 605 -5.72 -19.58 24.54
CA GLN A 605 -5.16 -20.73 23.82
C GLN A 605 -4.58 -21.80 24.75
N LEU A 606 -4.36 -21.50 26.04
CA LEU A 606 -3.82 -22.47 27.00
C LEU A 606 -4.69 -23.74 27.11
N ALA A 607 -6.02 -23.62 26.97
CA ALA A 607 -6.96 -24.74 26.99
C ALA A 607 -6.93 -25.61 25.72
N HIS A 608 -6.17 -25.22 24.70
CA HIS A 608 -6.15 -25.85 23.37
C HIS A 608 -4.76 -26.33 22.98
N LEU A 609 -3.82 -26.44 23.92
CA LEU A 609 -2.45 -26.91 23.65
C LEU A 609 -2.40 -28.39 23.31
N GLU A 610 -3.23 -29.20 23.99
CA GLU A 610 -3.13 -30.65 23.95
C GLU A 610 -3.31 -31.28 22.55
N PRO A 611 -4.29 -30.87 21.70
CA PRO A 611 -4.42 -31.44 20.36
C PRO A 611 -3.19 -31.21 19.47
N LEU A 612 -2.58 -30.02 19.53
CA LEU A 612 -1.33 -29.75 18.82
C LEU A 612 -0.20 -30.65 19.33
N LEU A 613 0.00 -30.71 20.65
CA LEU A 613 1.06 -31.52 21.25
C LEU A 613 0.89 -33.01 20.91
N ARG A 614 -0.34 -33.53 20.94
CA ARG A 614 -0.65 -34.91 20.53
C ARG A 614 -0.31 -35.15 19.06
N SER A 615 -0.67 -34.23 18.17
CA SER A 615 -0.30 -34.33 16.75
C SER A 615 1.22 -34.34 16.54
N ILE A 616 1.98 -33.55 17.30
CA ILE A 616 3.44 -33.54 17.26
C ILE A 616 4.02 -34.88 17.76
N GLY A 617 3.57 -35.35 18.93
CA GLY A 617 4.04 -36.61 19.53
C GLY A 617 3.75 -37.84 18.65
N ALA A 618 2.60 -37.84 17.97
CA ALA A 618 2.20 -38.94 17.09
C ALA A 618 3.02 -39.03 15.78
N HIS A 619 3.60 -37.93 15.30
CA HIS A 619 4.28 -37.87 14.00
C HIS A 619 5.79 -37.65 14.09
N SER A 620 6.35 -37.34 15.27
CA SER A 620 7.79 -37.11 15.38
C SER A 620 8.59 -38.41 15.46
N SER A 621 9.69 -38.50 14.71
CA SER A 621 10.64 -39.63 14.78
C SER A 621 11.60 -39.55 15.97
N ARG A 622 11.65 -38.40 16.65
CA ARG A 622 12.56 -38.10 17.75
C ARG A 622 11.76 -37.64 18.97
N PRO A 623 12.30 -37.81 20.21
CA PRO A 623 11.66 -37.24 21.39
C PRO A 623 11.44 -35.73 21.23
N VAL A 624 10.34 -35.19 21.73
CA VAL A 624 10.04 -33.75 21.60
C VAL A 624 10.11 -33.07 22.95
N THR A 625 10.73 -31.90 23.02
CA THR A 625 10.63 -30.99 24.17
C THR A 625 9.83 -29.77 23.76
N ALA A 626 8.65 -29.57 24.37
CA ALA A 626 7.78 -28.44 24.11
C ALA A 626 7.98 -27.33 25.17
N TRP A 627 8.65 -26.26 24.79
CA TRP A 627 8.89 -25.06 25.59
C TRP A 627 7.70 -24.09 25.48
N ILE A 628 6.87 -24.05 26.52
CA ILE A 628 5.69 -23.19 26.59
C ILE A 628 6.05 -21.87 27.29
N VAL A 629 6.24 -20.81 26.51
CA VAL A 629 6.53 -19.47 27.02
C VAL A 629 5.23 -18.77 27.36
N ARG A 630 4.88 -18.75 28.65
CA ARG A 630 3.65 -18.11 29.14
C ARG A 630 3.91 -16.67 29.55
N THR A 631 3.05 -15.78 29.07
CA THR A 631 3.07 -14.36 29.46
C THR A 631 1.87 -13.96 30.32
N ALA A 632 0.93 -14.88 30.53
CA ALA A 632 -0.26 -14.73 31.38
C ALA A 632 -0.83 -16.13 31.71
N GLY A 633 -1.70 -16.19 32.72
CA GLY A 633 -2.36 -17.43 33.15
C GLY A 633 -1.48 -18.36 33.99
N THR A 634 -2.12 -19.37 34.58
CA THR A 634 -1.46 -20.46 35.30
C THR A 634 -1.08 -21.57 34.32
N ALA A 635 -0.01 -22.30 34.62
CA ALA A 635 0.37 -23.49 33.85
C ALA A 635 -0.64 -24.63 34.12
N PRO A 636 -1.43 -25.09 33.12
CA PRO A 636 -2.18 -26.33 33.24
C PRO A 636 -1.24 -27.54 33.37
N SER A 637 -1.74 -28.59 34.03
CA SER A 637 -1.12 -29.91 33.97
C SER A 637 -1.45 -30.53 32.62
N ILE A 638 -0.44 -30.77 31.80
CA ILE A 638 -0.57 -31.39 30.47
C ILE A 638 0.42 -32.55 30.43
N ALA A 639 -0.06 -33.75 30.07
CA ALA A 639 0.75 -34.92 29.83
C ALA A 639 0.36 -35.49 28.46
N VAL A 640 1.34 -35.58 27.56
CA VAL A 640 1.16 -36.09 26.20
C VAL A 640 2.30 -37.06 25.91
N ASP A 641 1.96 -38.24 25.43
CA ASP A 641 2.95 -39.28 25.11
C ASP A 641 3.95 -38.78 24.06
N GLY A 642 5.23 -39.02 24.30
CA GLY A 642 6.33 -38.60 23.41
C GLY A 642 6.72 -37.13 23.50
N VAL A 643 6.06 -36.32 24.34
CA VAL A 643 6.32 -34.87 24.46
C VAL A 643 6.62 -34.48 25.90
N ASP A 644 7.84 -33.99 26.15
CA ASP A 644 8.24 -33.36 27.42
C ASP A 644 7.82 -31.88 27.44
N VAL A 645 6.82 -31.54 28.25
CA VAL A 645 6.27 -30.17 28.33
C VAL A 645 6.99 -29.36 29.40
N ARG A 646 7.65 -28.27 29.00
CA ARG A 646 8.39 -27.36 29.89
C ARG A 646 7.80 -25.97 29.88
N TRP A 647 7.67 -25.38 31.06
CA TRP A 647 7.08 -24.05 31.24
C TRP A 647 8.16 -22.98 31.44
N VAL A 648 8.04 -21.88 30.71
CA VAL A 648 8.86 -20.66 30.90
C VAL A 648 7.95 -19.52 31.33
N ASP A 649 8.14 -19.02 32.56
CA ASP A 649 7.29 -17.95 33.12
C ASP A 649 7.87 -16.55 32.83
N ALA A 650 7.50 -15.98 31.68
CA ALA A 650 7.84 -14.61 31.32
C ALA A 650 6.79 -13.58 31.83
N SER A 651 5.80 -13.99 32.63
CA SER A 651 4.69 -13.11 33.04
C SER A 651 5.11 -11.99 33.99
N ARG A 652 6.24 -12.16 34.69
CA ARG A 652 6.78 -11.19 35.67
C ARG A 652 7.79 -10.21 35.08
N VAL A 653 8.28 -10.46 33.86
CA VAL A 653 9.29 -9.58 33.25
C VAL A 653 8.69 -8.20 32.97
N PRO A 654 9.36 -7.11 33.36
CA PRO A 654 8.86 -5.76 33.11
C PRO A 654 8.99 -5.39 31.62
N THR A 655 7.87 -5.37 30.90
CA THR A 655 7.82 -5.02 29.46
C THR A 655 7.19 -3.65 29.21
N LYS A 656 7.35 -2.68 30.11
CA LYS A 656 6.64 -1.39 30.06
C LYS A 656 6.74 -0.74 28.66
N GLY A 657 5.61 -0.60 27.98
CA GLY A 657 5.53 -0.04 26.62
C GLY A 657 5.54 -1.07 25.48
N LEU A 658 5.65 -2.36 25.79
CA LEU A 658 5.61 -3.48 24.84
C LEU A 658 4.49 -4.47 25.19
N PRO A 659 3.77 -5.03 24.19
CA PRO A 659 2.91 -6.18 24.42
C PRO A 659 3.75 -7.35 24.95
N ARG A 660 3.33 -7.95 26.07
CA ARG A 660 4.13 -8.99 26.77
C ARG A 660 4.48 -10.18 25.87
N ARG A 661 3.50 -10.66 25.09
CA ARG A 661 3.69 -11.78 24.16
C ARG A 661 4.72 -11.43 23.09
N ASP A 662 4.56 -10.27 22.46
CA ASP A 662 5.45 -9.83 21.39
C ASP A 662 6.88 -9.62 21.92
N ALA A 663 7.03 -9.05 23.12
CA ALA A 663 8.33 -8.92 23.78
C ALA A 663 8.97 -10.28 24.08
N ALA A 664 8.20 -11.26 24.57
CA ALA A 664 8.70 -12.62 24.79
C ALA A 664 9.10 -13.30 23.47
N ARG A 665 8.35 -13.06 22.39
CA ARG A 665 8.68 -13.57 21.05
C ARG A 665 9.91 -12.94 20.42
N ALA A 666 10.17 -11.66 20.70
CA ALA A 666 11.43 -11.00 20.33
C ALA A 666 12.62 -11.46 21.18
N ALA A 667 12.36 -11.97 22.39
CA ALA A 667 13.36 -12.42 23.36
C ALA A 667 13.48 -13.94 23.47
N LEU A 668 13.02 -14.72 22.49
CA LEU A 668 13.09 -16.20 22.56
C LEU A 668 14.52 -16.70 22.80
N ALA A 669 15.51 -16.03 22.22
CA ALA A 669 16.93 -16.35 22.39
C ALA A 669 17.40 -16.26 23.86
N GLU A 670 16.73 -15.44 24.67
CA GLU A 670 17.02 -15.26 26.10
C GLU A 670 16.19 -16.19 27.00
N LEU A 671 15.02 -16.60 26.53
CA LEU A 671 14.04 -17.35 27.30
C LEU A 671 14.15 -18.87 27.14
N VAL A 672 14.70 -19.35 26.02
CA VAL A 672 14.74 -20.78 25.69
C VAL A 672 16.20 -21.22 25.66
N PRO A 673 16.64 -22.08 26.60
CA PRO A 673 18.05 -22.41 26.80
C PRO A 673 18.53 -23.53 25.86
N VAL A 674 18.22 -23.37 24.56
CA VAL A 674 18.62 -24.30 23.49
C VAL A 674 19.23 -23.52 22.34
N ASP A 675 19.97 -24.20 21.47
CA ASP A 675 20.68 -23.55 20.37
C ASP A 675 19.76 -23.28 19.18
N ARG A 676 18.87 -24.22 18.87
CA ARG A 676 17.91 -24.10 17.76
C ARG A 676 16.55 -24.64 18.18
N ALA A 677 15.47 -24.03 17.69
CA ALA A 677 14.12 -24.51 17.96
C ALA A 677 13.17 -24.28 16.78
N VAL A 678 12.07 -25.03 16.77
CA VAL A 678 10.91 -24.82 15.90
C VAL A 678 9.86 -24.02 16.66
N VAL A 679 9.46 -22.85 16.16
CA VAL A 679 8.34 -22.06 16.70
C VAL A 679 7.07 -22.49 15.98
N LEU A 680 6.05 -22.90 16.75
CA LEU A 680 4.75 -23.30 16.20
C LEU A 680 3.59 -22.47 16.80
N PRO A 681 2.50 -22.24 16.05
CA PRO A 681 1.29 -21.62 16.58
C PRO A 681 0.41 -22.67 17.26
N VAL A 682 -0.41 -22.28 18.24
CA VAL A 682 -1.28 -23.22 18.99
C VAL A 682 -2.41 -23.78 18.11
N ASP A 683 -2.88 -22.97 17.18
CA ASP A 683 -3.90 -23.28 16.18
C ASP A 683 -3.31 -24.00 14.96
N ALA A 684 -2.51 -25.04 15.21
CA ALA A 684 -1.96 -25.90 14.17
C ALA A 684 -2.19 -27.39 14.46
N PHE A 685 -2.09 -28.19 13.40
CA PHE A 685 -2.02 -29.64 13.45
C PHE A 685 -0.81 -30.10 12.64
N VAL A 686 0.02 -30.93 13.24
CA VAL A 686 1.25 -31.43 12.64
C VAL A 686 1.01 -32.86 12.12
N ALA A 687 1.20 -33.05 10.82
CA ALA A 687 1.10 -34.33 10.13
C ALA A 687 2.45 -34.87 9.63
N GLY A 688 3.48 -34.01 9.55
CA GLY A 688 4.85 -34.39 9.20
C GLY A 688 5.77 -34.49 10.41
N ASP A 689 6.98 -35.01 10.20
CA ASP A 689 7.98 -35.14 11.26
C ASP A 689 8.71 -33.82 11.54
N VAL A 690 8.44 -33.21 12.71
CA VAL A 690 9.05 -31.93 13.13
C VAL A 690 10.58 -31.97 13.21
N ALA A 691 11.20 -33.15 13.25
CA ALA A 691 12.63 -33.30 13.13
C ALA A 691 13.17 -32.83 11.77
N GLU A 692 12.41 -33.06 10.69
CA GLU A 692 12.74 -32.55 9.35
C GLU A 692 12.71 -31.02 9.35
N LEU A 693 11.68 -30.42 9.96
CA LEU A 693 11.56 -28.98 10.06
C LEU A 693 12.73 -28.38 10.84
N LEU A 694 13.09 -28.92 12.00
CA LEU A 694 14.27 -28.49 12.76
C LEU A 694 15.59 -28.65 11.96
N GLY A 695 15.65 -29.69 11.12
CA GLY A 695 16.79 -30.02 10.26
C GLY A 695 16.95 -29.11 9.04
N THR A 696 16.04 -28.15 8.81
CA THR A 696 16.16 -27.16 7.73
C THR A 696 17.53 -26.46 7.81
N ASP A 697 18.29 -26.51 6.71
CA ASP A 697 19.53 -25.75 6.60
C ASP A 697 19.20 -24.25 6.52
N LEU A 698 19.69 -23.48 7.48
CA LEU A 698 19.46 -22.04 7.56
C LEU A 698 20.45 -21.25 6.70
N ALA A 699 21.47 -21.89 6.13
CA ALA A 699 22.50 -21.24 5.31
C ALA A 699 23.10 -19.98 6.00
N GLY A 700 23.31 -20.06 7.32
CA GLY A 700 23.81 -18.95 8.14
C GLY A 700 22.80 -17.87 8.52
N ASN A 701 21.54 -17.97 8.09
CA ASN A 701 20.47 -17.04 8.49
C ASN A 701 19.98 -17.33 9.91
N LEU A 702 19.40 -16.31 10.56
CA LEU A 702 18.85 -16.45 11.91
C LEU A 702 17.53 -17.23 11.95
N VAL A 703 16.78 -17.22 10.84
CA VAL A 703 15.45 -17.83 10.77
C VAL A 703 15.19 -18.51 9.43
N ALA A 704 14.42 -19.59 9.45
CA ALA A 704 13.64 -20.03 8.31
C ALA A 704 12.16 -19.74 8.57
N ALA A 705 11.51 -19.11 7.60
CA ALA A 705 10.11 -18.75 7.67
C ALA A 705 9.50 -18.70 6.27
N ARG A 706 8.20 -18.96 6.18
CA ARG A 706 7.48 -18.94 4.90
C ARG A 706 7.12 -17.52 4.50
N THR A 707 7.19 -17.21 3.19
CA THR A 707 6.57 -15.99 2.64
C THR A 707 5.10 -15.94 3.05
N THR A 708 4.64 -14.76 3.47
CA THR A 708 3.28 -14.60 4.01
C THR A 708 2.24 -14.80 2.93
N THR A 709 1.16 -15.50 3.28
CA THR A 709 -0.01 -15.69 2.40
C THR A 709 -1.10 -14.65 2.66
N ARG A 710 -0.81 -13.65 3.50
CA ARG A 710 -1.68 -12.50 3.77
C ARG A 710 -1.62 -11.51 2.60
N ALA A 711 -2.68 -10.72 2.44
CA ALA A 711 -2.65 -9.58 1.54
C ALA A 711 -1.50 -8.62 1.92
N GLY A 712 -0.76 -8.16 0.90
CA GLY A 712 0.42 -7.33 1.09
C GLY A 712 1.65 -8.14 1.48
N THR A 713 2.32 -8.69 0.46
CA THR A 713 3.54 -9.49 0.61
C THR A 713 4.80 -8.66 0.80
N SER A 714 4.71 -7.33 0.72
CA SER A 714 5.85 -6.44 0.83
C SER A 714 6.32 -6.25 2.28
N GLY A 715 7.56 -6.64 2.56
CA GLY A 715 8.26 -6.45 3.83
C GLY A 715 8.48 -4.99 4.17
N PHE A 716 8.85 -4.17 3.19
CA PHE A 716 8.87 -2.72 3.40
C PHE A 716 7.45 -2.21 3.65
N GLY A 717 6.45 -2.69 2.92
CA GLY A 717 5.03 -2.32 3.10
C GLY A 717 4.55 -2.50 4.55
N LEU A 718 4.95 -3.61 5.18
CA LEU A 718 4.74 -3.87 6.61
C LEU A 718 5.40 -2.79 7.49
N LEU A 719 6.67 -2.48 7.26
CA LEU A 719 7.42 -1.49 8.04
C LEU A 719 6.93 -0.04 7.83
N TYR A 720 6.52 0.31 6.61
CA TYR A 720 5.87 1.59 6.34
C TYR A 720 4.51 1.70 7.04
N ALA A 721 3.74 0.61 7.10
CA ALA A 721 2.50 0.59 7.87
C ALA A 721 2.76 0.78 9.37
N ALA A 722 3.85 0.24 9.89
CA ALA A 722 4.28 0.51 11.27
C ALA A 722 4.67 1.98 11.48
N GLY A 723 5.47 2.57 10.57
CA GLY A 723 5.84 3.99 10.64
C GLY A 723 4.64 4.94 10.60
N LYS A 724 3.59 4.63 9.82
CA LYS A 724 2.34 5.41 9.80
C LYS A 724 1.66 5.49 11.18
N LYS A 725 1.87 4.52 12.08
CA LYS A 725 1.34 4.55 13.46
C LYS A 725 2.06 5.59 14.34
N LEU A 726 3.18 6.15 13.88
CA LEU A 726 3.98 7.18 14.57
C LEU A 726 3.57 8.61 14.18
N ASP A 727 2.31 8.85 13.85
CA ASP A 727 1.77 10.16 13.46
C ASP A 727 2.07 11.31 14.44
N ARG A 728 2.19 11.02 15.73
CA ARG A 728 2.52 12.01 16.78
C ARG A 728 4.04 12.18 17.00
N ALA A 729 4.87 11.44 16.27
CA ALA A 729 6.33 11.47 16.34
C ALA A 729 6.93 11.22 14.94
N PRO A 730 6.67 12.09 13.96
CA PRO A 730 7.06 11.88 12.56
C PRO A 730 8.57 11.70 12.37
N ASP A 731 9.41 12.37 13.16
CA ASP A 731 10.87 12.20 13.10
C ASP A 731 11.30 10.76 13.36
N LYS A 732 10.60 10.07 14.28
CA LYS A 732 10.84 8.64 14.54
C LYS A 732 10.39 7.78 13.37
N ALA A 733 9.32 8.16 12.67
CA ALA A 733 8.88 7.47 11.46
C ALA A 733 9.91 7.60 10.34
N PHE A 734 10.42 8.82 10.10
CA PHE A 734 11.44 9.07 9.08
C PHE A 734 12.76 8.38 9.41
N GLU A 735 13.14 8.32 10.68
CA GLU A 735 14.29 7.54 11.13
C GLU A 735 14.07 6.02 10.92
N LEU A 736 12.87 5.49 11.18
CA LEU A 736 12.53 4.09 10.87
C LEU A 736 12.69 3.81 9.36
N TYR A 737 12.16 4.69 8.49
CA TYR A 737 12.26 4.51 7.04
C TYR A 737 13.71 4.54 6.56
N ARG A 738 14.52 5.47 7.09
CA ARG A 738 15.95 5.55 6.80
C ARG A 738 16.68 4.27 7.23
N GLN A 739 16.49 3.84 8.49
CA GLN A 739 17.14 2.64 9.02
C GLN A 739 16.76 1.39 8.22
N MET A 740 15.50 1.27 7.81
CA MET A 740 15.02 0.17 6.97
C MET A 740 15.75 0.14 5.62
N HIS A 741 15.82 1.26 4.90
CA HIS A 741 16.51 1.33 3.61
C HIS A 741 18.03 1.17 3.73
N ALA A 742 18.62 1.62 4.84
CA ALA A 742 20.05 1.43 5.09
C ALA A 742 20.39 -0.03 5.43
N ALA A 743 19.48 -0.75 6.10
CA ALA A 743 19.66 -2.14 6.47
C ALA A 743 19.37 -3.11 5.31
N HIS A 744 18.46 -2.73 4.40
CA HIS A 744 17.94 -3.62 3.37
C HIS A 744 18.00 -2.95 1.99
N THR A 745 18.69 -3.60 1.04
CA THR A 745 18.91 -3.09 -0.34
C THR A 745 17.61 -2.71 -1.06
N PHE A 746 16.58 -3.56 -0.97
CA PHE A 746 15.30 -3.31 -1.61
C PHE A 746 14.17 -4.01 -0.86
N ASP A 747 12.95 -3.87 -1.38
CA ASP A 747 11.81 -4.60 -0.86
C ASP A 747 12.06 -6.12 -0.90
N PHE A 748 11.44 -6.81 0.03
CA PHE A 748 11.58 -8.25 0.22
C PHE A 748 10.24 -8.84 0.61
N ASP A 749 10.08 -10.14 0.42
CA ASP A 749 8.85 -10.82 0.82
C ASP A 749 8.72 -10.88 2.34
N ALA A 750 7.67 -10.22 2.84
CA ALA A 750 7.19 -10.39 4.19
C ALA A 750 6.91 -11.87 4.45
N PHE A 751 7.21 -12.31 5.67
CA PHE A 751 7.05 -13.69 6.09
C PHE A 751 6.09 -13.82 7.28
N ASP A 752 5.54 -15.00 7.45
CA ASP A 752 4.74 -15.34 8.61
C ASP A 752 5.66 -15.75 9.75
N THR A 753 5.44 -15.18 10.94
CA THR A 753 6.18 -15.56 12.14
C THR A 753 5.52 -16.71 12.88
N GLY A 754 4.38 -17.23 12.42
CA GLY A 754 3.63 -18.29 13.10
C GLY A 754 4.39 -19.62 13.18
N VAL A 755 4.99 -20.03 12.06
CA VAL A 755 5.82 -21.22 11.92
C VAL A 755 7.22 -20.78 11.51
N MET A 756 8.24 -21.07 12.33
CA MET A 756 9.63 -20.72 12.04
C MET A 756 10.60 -21.76 12.57
N VAL A 757 11.77 -21.85 11.95
CA VAL A 757 12.96 -22.42 12.59
C VAL A 757 13.85 -21.26 13.00
N VAL A 758 14.32 -21.23 14.25
CA VAL A 758 15.09 -20.10 14.80
C VAL A 758 16.43 -20.58 15.35
N GLU A 759 17.50 -19.89 14.96
CA GLU A 759 18.87 -20.13 15.46
C GLU A 759 19.13 -19.26 16.69
N LEU A 760 18.68 -19.74 17.85
CA LEU A 760 18.71 -19.01 19.12
C LEU A 760 20.13 -18.73 19.59
N ALA A 761 21.09 -19.64 19.37
CA ALA A 761 22.49 -19.41 19.70
C ALA A 761 23.09 -18.25 18.89
N ALA A 762 22.87 -18.21 17.57
CA ALA A 762 23.30 -17.10 16.73
C ALA A 762 22.61 -15.80 17.13
N MET A 763 21.30 -15.84 17.41
CA MET A 763 20.55 -14.67 17.89
C MET A 763 21.12 -14.11 19.20
N ARG A 764 21.51 -14.97 20.16
CA ARG A 764 22.20 -14.54 21.39
C ARG A 764 23.56 -13.89 21.07
N SER A 765 24.35 -14.49 20.18
CA SER A 765 25.68 -13.97 19.82
C SER A 765 25.66 -12.61 19.11
N GLN A 766 24.52 -12.25 18.50
CA GLN A 766 24.33 -10.99 17.76
C GLN A 766 23.48 -9.96 18.52
N ASP A 767 23.21 -10.20 19.81
CA ASP A 767 22.34 -9.37 20.66
C ASP A 767 20.97 -9.08 20.01
N ALA A 768 20.43 -10.06 19.28
CA ALA A 768 19.22 -9.89 18.46
C ALA A 768 18.03 -9.45 19.33
N ALA A 769 17.87 -10.03 20.53
CA ALA A 769 16.80 -9.68 21.46
C ALA A 769 16.87 -8.20 21.88
N ALA A 770 18.06 -7.72 22.29
CA ALA A 770 18.25 -6.33 22.71
C ALA A 770 17.94 -5.35 21.56
N ARG A 771 18.40 -5.66 20.34
CA ARG A 771 18.17 -4.86 19.13
C ARG A 771 16.69 -4.82 18.76
N MET A 772 16.02 -5.97 18.71
CA MET A 772 14.59 -6.07 18.41
C MET A 772 13.75 -5.33 19.44
N LEU A 773 13.97 -5.57 20.74
CA LEU A 773 13.25 -4.89 21.82
C LEU A 773 13.49 -3.37 21.80
N GLY A 774 14.73 -2.94 21.51
CA GLY A 774 15.08 -1.53 21.35
C GLY A 774 14.35 -0.88 20.17
N ALA A 775 14.28 -1.54 19.02
CA ALA A 775 13.52 -1.09 17.87
C ALA A 775 12.00 -1.06 18.14
N MET A 776 11.47 -2.08 18.84
CA MET A 776 10.07 -2.11 19.26
C MET A 776 9.71 -0.93 20.17
N LEU A 777 10.58 -0.57 21.11
CA LEU A 777 10.38 0.59 21.99
C LEU A 777 10.52 1.92 21.24
N ALA A 778 11.51 2.04 20.35
CA ALA A 778 11.76 3.25 19.58
C ALA A 778 10.60 3.55 18.62
N PHE A 779 10.11 2.53 17.92
CA PHE A 779 9.20 2.68 16.77
C PHE A 779 7.82 2.05 16.95
N ARG A 780 7.51 1.53 18.14
CA ARG A 780 6.22 0.86 18.46
C ARG A 780 5.93 -0.34 17.56
N LEU A 781 6.96 -1.13 17.26
CA LEU A 781 6.84 -2.36 16.48
C LEU A 781 6.28 -3.49 17.36
N GLY A 782 5.47 -4.37 16.78
CA GLY A 782 5.20 -5.70 17.30
C GLY A 782 6.33 -6.67 16.94
N ASP A 783 6.21 -7.93 17.37
CA ASP A 783 7.20 -8.97 17.12
C ASP A 783 7.42 -9.19 15.61
N ARG A 784 6.33 -9.27 14.84
CA ARG A 784 6.38 -9.48 13.40
C ARG A 784 7.19 -8.38 12.73
N GLU A 785 6.88 -7.11 13.02
CA GLU A 785 7.59 -5.98 12.42
C GLU A 785 9.06 -5.93 12.89
N ALA A 786 9.36 -6.30 14.14
CA ALA A 786 10.73 -6.38 14.65
C ALA A 786 11.57 -7.45 13.94
N TYR A 787 11.00 -8.63 13.65
CA TYR A 787 11.69 -9.65 12.86
C TYR A 787 11.99 -9.13 11.45
N HIS A 788 11.02 -8.50 10.78
CA HIS A 788 11.23 -7.95 9.43
C HIS A 788 12.27 -6.82 9.41
N TRP A 789 12.27 -5.98 10.45
CA TRP A 789 13.28 -4.93 10.62
C TRP A 789 14.69 -5.52 10.79
N LEU A 790 14.83 -6.59 11.59
CA LEU A 790 16.12 -7.22 11.89
C LEU A 790 16.67 -8.04 10.71
N VAL A 791 15.91 -9.02 10.21
CA VAL A 791 16.41 -9.99 9.22
C VAL A 791 16.12 -9.59 7.78
N GLY A 792 15.03 -8.86 7.52
CA GLY A 792 14.60 -8.52 6.16
C GLY A 792 14.57 -9.72 5.21
N ARG A 793 15.38 -9.68 4.15
CA ARG A 793 15.55 -10.78 3.18
C ARG A 793 16.39 -11.96 3.70
N GLY A 794 17.15 -11.77 4.79
CA GLY A 794 18.07 -12.75 5.38
C GLY A 794 17.33 -13.86 6.13
N ARG A 795 16.60 -14.69 5.38
CA ARG A 795 15.90 -15.87 5.85
C ARG A 795 15.94 -16.99 4.82
N VAL A 796 15.75 -18.22 5.29
CA VAL A 796 15.43 -19.35 4.41
C VAL A 796 13.91 -19.47 4.26
N GLY A 797 13.44 -19.72 3.04
CA GLY A 797 12.03 -19.97 2.75
C GLY A 797 11.64 -21.39 3.17
N LEU A 798 10.64 -21.53 4.05
CA LEU A 798 10.07 -22.84 4.35
C LEU A 798 9.17 -23.30 3.20
N GLU A 799 9.19 -24.62 2.94
CA GLU A 799 8.29 -25.26 1.98
C GLU A 799 6.82 -25.01 2.33
N PRO A 800 5.94 -24.82 1.33
CA PRO A 800 4.50 -24.63 1.54
C PRO A 800 3.84 -25.66 2.47
N ALA A 801 4.27 -26.92 2.37
CA ALA A 801 3.82 -28.04 3.18
C ALA A 801 3.91 -27.80 4.70
N TRP A 802 4.86 -26.99 5.17
CA TRP A 802 5.13 -26.75 6.60
C TRP A 802 4.32 -25.61 7.21
N ALA A 803 3.47 -24.92 6.44
CA ALA A 803 2.60 -23.88 6.99
C ALA A 803 1.39 -23.61 6.09
N HIS A 804 0.63 -24.67 5.76
CA HIS A 804 -0.54 -24.56 4.90
C HIS A 804 -1.70 -23.87 5.65
N VAL A 805 -2.18 -22.75 5.10
CA VAL A 805 -3.34 -22.00 5.62
C VAL A 805 -4.55 -22.26 4.70
N PRO A 806 -5.49 -23.14 5.08
CA PRO A 806 -6.51 -23.65 4.15
C PRO A 806 -7.46 -22.59 3.60
N THR A 807 -7.66 -21.50 4.36
CA THR A 807 -8.53 -20.40 3.94
C THR A 807 -7.87 -19.47 2.92
N ARG A 808 -6.56 -19.57 2.72
CA ARG A 808 -5.77 -18.63 1.90
C ARG A 808 -5.12 -19.30 0.69
N GLU A 809 -5.01 -20.62 0.70
CA GLU A 809 -4.10 -21.36 -0.18
C GLU A 809 -4.75 -22.62 -0.72
N LYS A 810 -4.37 -23.00 -1.95
CA LYS A 810 -4.78 -24.28 -2.49
C LYS A 810 -4.05 -25.42 -1.74
N PRO A 811 -4.66 -26.60 -1.59
CA PRO A 811 -3.94 -27.79 -1.12
C PRO A 811 -2.77 -28.11 -2.07
N ASP A 812 -1.66 -28.56 -1.51
CA ASP A 812 -0.61 -29.25 -2.26
C ASP A 812 -0.97 -30.74 -2.30
N ASP A 813 -0.70 -31.44 -3.42
CA ASP A 813 -1.22 -32.75 -3.86
C ASP A 813 -1.01 -33.95 -2.90
N GLY A 814 -1.38 -33.82 -1.61
CA GLY A 814 -1.22 -34.82 -0.56
C GLY A 814 -0.04 -34.61 0.39
N GLU A 815 0.76 -33.55 0.23
CA GLU A 815 2.03 -33.37 0.96
C GLU A 815 1.97 -32.41 2.17
N THR A 816 0.77 -32.04 2.64
CA THR A 816 0.66 -31.06 3.75
C THR A 816 1.17 -31.63 5.07
N LYS A 817 2.34 -31.15 5.51
CA LYS A 817 3.01 -31.57 6.76
C LYS A 817 2.52 -30.79 7.98
N LEU A 818 1.99 -29.57 7.80
CA LEU A 818 1.46 -28.76 8.89
C LEU A 818 0.28 -27.91 8.42
N TRP A 819 -0.85 -28.08 9.10
CA TRP A 819 -2.07 -27.30 8.92
C TRP A 819 -2.06 -26.15 9.93
N TYR A 820 -2.22 -24.91 9.46
CA TYR A 820 -2.23 -23.71 10.29
C TYR A 820 -3.52 -22.90 10.08
N TRP A 821 -4.42 -22.90 11.06
CA TRP A 821 -5.67 -22.13 11.03
C TRP A 821 -5.45 -20.66 11.44
N ALA A 822 -4.63 -19.96 10.65
CA ALA A 822 -4.13 -18.60 10.93
C ALA A 822 -5.21 -17.49 10.96
N ASP A 823 -6.39 -17.75 10.42
CA ASP A 823 -7.50 -16.81 10.31
C ASP A 823 -8.45 -16.85 11.52
N ALA A 824 -9.53 -16.07 11.49
CA ALA A 824 -10.44 -15.90 12.63
C ALA A 824 -11.12 -17.21 13.05
N ASN A 825 -11.65 -17.99 12.10
CA ASN A 825 -12.31 -19.25 12.40
C ASN A 825 -11.29 -20.28 12.87
N LYS A 826 -11.55 -20.89 14.02
CA LYS A 826 -10.68 -21.90 14.63
C LYS A 826 -11.28 -23.30 14.52
N PRO A 827 -10.45 -24.35 14.47
CA PRO A 827 -10.97 -25.72 14.31
C PRO A 827 -11.73 -26.23 15.54
N TRP A 828 -11.62 -25.55 16.69
CA TRP A 828 -12.39 -25.84 17.91
C TRP A 828 -13.69 -25.01 18.04
N GLU A 829 -14.01 -24.19 17.04
CA GLU A 829 -15.27 -23.43 17.01
C GLU A 829 -16.37 -24.21 16.27
N ARG A 830 -17.62 -23.73 16.37
CA ARG A 830 -18.78 -24.38 15.73
C ARG A 830 -18.78 -24.26 14.20
N ARG A 831 -18.13 -23.25 13.64
CA ARG A 831 -18.11 -23.03 12.18
C ARG A 831 -17.20 -24.05 11.51
N TYR A 832 -17.58 -24.48 10.32
CA TYR A 832 -16.74 -25.37 9.54
C TYR A 832 -15.50 -24.63 9.03
N VAL A 833 -14.36 -25.30 9.12
CA VAL A 833 -13.10 -24.91 8.46
C VAL A 833 -12.50 -26.14 7.80
N PRO A 834 -11.88 -26.02 6.61
CA PRO A 834 -11.15 -27.13 6.02
C PRO A 834 -10.11 -27.71 6.99
N GLY A 835 -10.05 -29.04 7.07
CA GLY A 835 -9.16 -29.76 7.98
C GLY A 835 -9.67 -29.91 9.43
N ALA A 836 -10.87 -29.42 9.78
CA ALA A 836 -11.39 -29.51 11.15
C ALA A 836 -11.47 -30.96 11.71
N SER A 837 -11.64 -31.96 10.84
CA SER A 837 -11.61 -33.38 11.22
C SER A 837 -10.25 -33.82 11.79
N LEU A 838 -9.14 -33.23 11.33
CA LEU A 838 -7.80 -33.50 11.87
C LEU A 838 -7.73 -33.06 13.34
N TRP A 839 -8.21 -31.86 13.64
CA TRP A 839 -8.27 -31.35 15.01
C TRP A 839 -9.16 -32.22 15.91
N ALA A 840 -10.34 -32.61 15.42
CA ALA A 840 -11.24 -33.50 16.16
C ALA A 840 -10.61 -34.87 16.45
N SER A 841 -9.82 -35.42 15.51
CA SER A 841 -9.12 -36.69 15.71
C SER A 841 -8.04 -36.61 16.81
N ALA A 842 -7.30 -35.51 16.89
CA ALA A 842 -6.30 -35.27 17.93
C ALA A 842 -6.92 -34.96 19.31
N GLN A 843 -8.19 -34.57 19.37
CA GLN A 843 -8.92 -34.42 20.64
C GLN A 843 -9.43 -35.75 21.20
N GLN A 844 -9.62 -36.75 20.34
CA GLN A 844 -10.19 -38.06 20.71
C GLN A 844 -9.12 -39.13 20.97
N SER A 845 -7.91 -38.92 20.47
CA SER A 845 -6.72 -39.77 20.67
C SER A 845 -5.98 -39.35 21.92
#